data_AF-A0A939URB0-F1
#
_entry.id   AF-A0A939URB0-F1
#
_cell.length_a   1.000
_cell.length_b   1.000
_cell.length_c   1.000
_cell.angle_alpha   90.00
_cell.angle_beta   90.00
_cell.angle_gamma   90.00
#
_symmetry.space_group_name_H-M   'P 1'
#
loop_
_entity.id
_entity.type
_entity.pdbx_description
1 polymer ?
#
loop_
_entity_poly.entity_id
_entity_poly.type
_entity_poly.pdbx_seq_one_letter_code
_entity_poly.pdbx_strand_id
1 'polypeptide(L)'
;MEFEPLFYADKLHLVNPSGCIGVVCLWTKQEHALKKLAEAGIDLGPSSKIALVGNLYGNGISELAANLMYNPQIQGLLICGSNMSGSAEDLIALYTDGIREAEQLGSRVRVIAGRDRVVNNALDMSLAAQKPVLCYAGDFSSPDTLKKAADFVSGFTPSPVTSERIAITMEKPAVTVCPTEPRSLVITRDDPLSAWRELVFCLNRFGVPVMLRKGERRELQNVKVVIRDFEADPEELKKYGFRLSELEDYRQKLLSGYLPPDQEYTYGNRIREYYGFDFLQNTIDKLSAYENDRDCYLSLWDPRRDTYGKDAPCMVSLFFRVFQGELTLTAVFRTHNGMDAWLKNAWGIRGLQEYVGRHLGMKCGPLTVISHSISIDTSRNDFARRVADSKQFVLNTDYNGRVEISTEDGEIAVTHTRPDGTPINVYRGTSTERLQHELYRDNVLSDIGHAIFTGLELEKAKAVLDSRISGAERPEKKGPGGTKRLSAGCPTEPRSLVITRDDPLGAWKELVFCLDRFGVPVMLRKGERRELQNVKVVIRDFEVNPEELKKYGFTLSGLEDFRRELFREELPPGAEYTCGNRIREYYGFDFLQCVIDKLSVYSNDRDCYLSLWDPKKDTFGGDVPSLTSLFFRVFQGGLTLTAVYRTHNVTDAWLKNVYGLRGLQEYVAKKLELKCGPMTVISMSVSIDAKRSDFARRVAEEKGFALNMDYNGQVLIMPVDGEIAVTHTRADGTPIKVYKSRDAETLARELVRDNVLSDINHAIYIGRELEKARAALEKGSEYVQA
;
A
#
# COMPACT_ATOMS: atom_id res chain seq x y z
N MET A 1 -38.55 -12.54 -26.18
CA MET A 1 -38.04 -11.92 -24.93
C MET A 1 -36.71 -11.28 -25.27
N GLU A 2 -36.48 -10.03 -24.87
CA GLU A 2 -35.24 -9.32 -25.14
C GLU A 2 -34.26 -9.42 -23.97
N PHE A 3 -32.98 -9.12 -24.19
CA PHE A 3 -31.98 -9.10 -23.14
C PHE A 3 -32.06 -7.83 -22.31
N GLU A 4 -32.15 -8.01 -20.99
CA GLU A 4 -32.15 -6.95 -20.00
C GLU A 4 -31.01 -7.21 -19.00
N PRO A 5 -29.97 -6.36 -18.94
CA PRO A 5 -28.87 -6.56 -18.01
C PRO A 5 -29.32 -6.26 -16.58
N LEU A 6 -29.29 -7.26 -15.70
CA LEU A 6 -29.47 -7.08 -14.26
C LEU A 6 -28.20 -6.50 -13.62
N PHE A 7 -27.03 -6.90 -14.12
CA PHE A 7 -25.71 -6.45 -13.67
C PHE A 7 -24.82 -6.02 -14.83
N TYR A 8 -24.01 -4.99 -14.61
CA TYR A 8 -22.95 -4.52 -15.51
C TYR A 8 -23.39 -4.13 -16.93
N ALA A 9 -24.57 -3.52 -17.06
CA ALA A 9 -25.09 -3.05 -18.34
C ALA A 9 -24.07 -2.23 -19.16
N ASP A 10 -23.27 -1.41 -18.48
CA ASP A 10 -22.22 -0.55 -19.05
C ASP A 10 -21.00 -1.31 -19.58
N LYS A 11 -20.84 -2.59 -19.26
CA LYS A 11 -19.67 -3.42 -19.62
C LYS A 11 -19.98 -4.52 -20.63
N LEU A 12 -21.24 -4.61 -21.06
CA LEU A 12 -21.69 -5.61 -22.03
C LEU A 12 -21.86 -4.95 -23.40
N HIS A 13 -21.34 -5.58 -24.44
CA HIS A 13 -21.58 -5.16 -25.81
C HIS A 13 -22.81 -5.89 -26.35
N LEU A 14 -23.91 -5.15 -26.49
CA LEU A 14 -25.17 -5.67 -27.01
C LEU A 14 -25.12 -5.76 -28.55
N VAL A 15 -25.46 -6.92 -29.09
CA VAL A 15 -25.47 -7.22 -30.53
C VAL A 15 -26.90 -7.27 -31.04
N ASN A 16 -27.69 -8.23 -30.54
CA ASN A 16 -29.12 -8.35 -30.81
C ASN A 16 -29.87 -8.66 -29.50
N PRO A 17 -30.68 -7.74 -28.93
CA PRO A 17 -31.41 -8.01 -27.70
C PRO A 17 -32.25 -9.30 -27.73
N SER A 18 -32.78 -9.69 -28.89
CA SER A 18 -33.57 -10.93 -29.07
C SER A 18 -32.74 -12.18 -29.36
N GLY A 19 -31.41 -12.06 -29.40
CA GLY A 19 -30.51 -13.20 -29.60
C GLY A 19 -30.60 -14.24 -28.48
N CYS A 20 -30.13 -15.46 -28.75
CA CYS A 20 -30.20 -16.60 -27.84
C CYS A 20 -28.82 -17.10 -27.37
N ILE A 21 -27.73 -16.51 -27.86
CA ILE A 21 -26.35 -16.89 -27.52
C ILE A 21 -25.64 -15.71 -26.84
N GLY A 22 -25.06 -15.94 -25.66
CA GLY A 22 -24.09 -15.03 -25.06
C GLY A 22 -22.66 -15.43 -25.41
N VAL A 23 -21.78 -14.46 -25.69
CA VAL A 23 -20.35 -14.69 -25.90
C VAL A 23 -19.55 -14.22 -24.69
N VAL A 24 -18.74 -15.12 -24.14
CA VAL A 24 -17.81 -14.85 -23.04
C VAL A 24 -16.38 -14.85 -23.58
N CYS A 25 -15.79 -13.66 -23.75
CA CYS A 25 -14.48 -13.47 -24.38
C CYS A 25 -13.27 -13.46 -23.41
N LEU A 26 -13.47 -13.90 -22.16
CA LEU A 26 -12.44 -14.03 -21.12
C LEU A 26 -11.59 -12.76 -20.97
N TRP A 27 -10.25 -12.83 -21.09
CA TRP A 27 -9.34 -11.67 -20.98
C TRP A 27 -9.10 -10.93 -22.31
N THR A 28 -9.62 -11.44 -23.42
CA THR A 28 -9.46 -10.78 -24.72
C THR A 28 -10.35 -9.54 -24.81
N LYS A 29 -9.81 -8.39 -25.27
CA LYS A 29 -10.60 -7.16 -25.46
C LYS A 29 -11.82 -7.43 -26.36
N GLN A 30 -13.01 -6.95 -25.98
CA GLN A 30 -14.26 -7.22 -26.70
C GLN A 30 -14.19 -6.82 -28.17
N GLU A 31 -13.59 -5.67 -28.47
CA GLU A 31 -13.37 -5.17 -29.83
C GLU A 31 -12.56 -6.17 -30.68
N HIS A 32 -11.53 -6.78 -30.10
CA HIS A 32 -10.73 -7.80 -30.78
C HIS A 32 -11.52 -9.11 -30.97
N ALA A 33 -12.27 -9.53 -29.95
CA ALA A 33 -13.12 -10.71 -30.05
C ALA A 33 -14.20 -10.55 -31.14
N LEU A 34 -14.88 -9.40 -31.18
CA LEU A 34 -15.87 -9.07 -32.21
C LEU A 34 -15.25 -9.11 -33.61
N LYS A 35 -14.08 -8.49 -33.79
CA LYS A 35 -13.34 -8.53 -35.06
C LYS A 35 -13.04 -9.97 -35.49
N LYS A 36 -12.56 -10.81 -34.58
CA LYS A 36 -12.24 -12.21 -34.83
C LYS A 36 -13.46 -13.06 -35.18
N LEU A 37 -14.60 -12.83 -34.51
CA LEU A 37 -15.85 -13.51 -34.82
C LEU A 37 -16.40 -13.10 -36.19
N ALA A 38 -16.31 -11.81 -36.55
CA ALA A 38 -16.68 -11.33 -37.88
C ALA A 38 -15.79 -11.94 -38.98
N GLU A 39 -14.48 -12.05 -38.76
CA GLU A 39 -13.53 -12.73 -39.65
C GLU A 39 -13.90 -14.22 -39.86
N ALA A 40 -14.54 -14.85 -38.88
CA ALA A 40 -15.03 -16.23 -38.96
C ALA A 40 -16.39 -16.37 -39.67
N GLY A 41 -16.95 -15.28 -40.20
CA GLY A 41 -18.24 -15.27 -40.89
C GLY A 41 -19.46 -15.35 -39.98
N ILE A 42 -19.30 -15.07 -38.68
CA ILE A 42 -20.40 -15.05 -37.72
C ILE A 42 -21.17 -13.72 -37.86
N ASP A 43 -22.50 -13.80 -38.00
CA ASP A 43 -23.36 -12.62 -38.05
C ASP A 43 -23.30 -11.84 -36.72
N LEU A 44 -22.98 -10.55 -36.78
CA LEU A 44 -22.99 -9.61 -35.66
C LEU A 44 -23.96 -8.44 -35.91
N GLY A 45 -24.90 -8.61 -36.84
CA GLY A 45 -25.95 -7.64 -37.13
C GLY A 45 -27.21 -7.81 -36.26
N PRO A 46 -28.26 -7.01 -36.54
CA PRO A 46 -29.51 -7.03 -35.77
C PRO A 46 -30.29 -8.35 -35.81
N SER A 47 -30.02 -9.21 -36.80
CA SER A 47 -30.59 -10.55 -36.93
C SER A 47 -29.78 -11.64 -36.24
N SER A 48 -28.64 -11.29 -35.64
CA SER A 48 -27.71 -12.28 -35.11
C SER A 48 -28.34 -13.16 -34.03
N LYS A 49 -27.95 -14.43 -34.00
CA LYS A 49 -28.26 -15.31 -32.86
C LYS A 49 -27.51 -14.90 -31.60
N ILE A 50 -26.43 -14.12 -31.73
CA ILE A 50 -25.66 -13.59 -30.60
C ILE A 50 -26.40 -12.40 -30.01
N ALA A 51 -26.71 -12.50 -28.72
CA ALA A 51 -27.33 -11.42 -28.00
C ALA A 51 -26.33 -10.37 -27.53
N LEU A 52 -25.22 -10.82 -26.95
CA LEU A 52 -24.23 -9.95 -26.35
C LEU A 52 -22.85 -10.59 -26.30
N VAL A 53 -21.84 -9.73 -26.15
CA VAL A 53 -20.45 -10.10 -25.88
C VAL A 53 -20.00 -9.45 -24.58
N GLY A 54 -19.33 -10.21 -23.70
CA GLY A 54 -18.80 -9.71 -22.44
C GLY A 54 -17.53 -10.42 -22.01
N ASN A 55 -16.73 -9.76 -21.17
CA ASN A 55 -15.53 -10.35 -20.57
C ASN A 55 -15.86 -11.09 -19.27
N LEU A 56 -15.11 -12.16 -18.98
CA LEU A 56 -15.13 -12.83 -17.68
C LEU A 56 -13.71 -12.99 -17.13
N TYR A 57 -13.28 -12.02 -16.31
CA TYR A 57 -11.96 -12.00 -15.68
C TYR A 57 -11.85 -12.87 -14.42
N GLY A 58 -12.97 -13.44 -13.94
CA GLY A 58 -13.03 -14.36 -12.79
C GLY A 58 -14.12 -14.02 -11.78
N ASN A 59 -14.06 -12.82 -11.18
CA ASN A 59 -14.96 -12.46 -10.07
C ASN A 59 -16.41 -12.21 -10.47
N GLY A 60 -16.69 -11.92 -11.75
CA GLY A 60 -18.04 -11.61 -12.24
C GLY A 60 -18.92 -12.83 -12.50
N ILE A 61 -18.51 -14.03 -12.08
CA ILE A 61 -19.21 -15.28 -12.40
C ILE A 61 -20.60 -15.35 -11.74
N SER A 62 -20.76 -14.78 -10.54
CA SER A 62 -22.05 -14.75 -9.85
C SER A 62 -23.03 -13.83 -10.58
N GLU A 63 -22.56 -12.66 -11.00
CA GLU A 63 -23.35 -11.66 -11.72
C GLU A 63 -23.69 -12.12 -13.13
N LEU A 64 -22.77 -12.83 -13.79
CA LEU A 64 -23.03 -13.50 -15.05
C LEU A 64 -24.14 -14.56 -14.88
N ALA A 65 -24.04 -15.43 -13.87
CA ALA A 65 -25.06 -16.45 -13.62
C ALA A 65 -26.43 -15.84 -13.28
N ALA A 66 -26.45 -14.77 -12.48
CA ALA A 66 -27.68 -14.02 -12.17
C ALA A 66 -28.27 -13.34 -13.41
N ASN A 67 -27.44 -12.73 -14.26
CA ASN A 67 -27.87 -12.19 -15.56
C ASN A 67 -28.52 -13.27 -16.43
N LEU A 68 -27.95 -14.48 -16.48
CA LEU A 68 -28.49 -15.58 -17.27
C LEU A 68 -29.81 -16.12 -16.71
N MET A 69 -29.95 -16.23 -15.39
CA MET A 69 -31.23 -16.61 -14.76
C MET A 69 -32.32 -15.55 -14.96
N TYR A 70 -31.93 -14.27 -15.04
CA TYR A 70 -32.85 -13.18 -15.37
C TYR A 70 -33.22 -13.16 -16.87
N ASN A 71 -32.41 -13.77 -17.73
CA ASN A 71 -32.54 -13.73 -19.20
C ASN A 71 -32.64 -15.13 -19.81
N PRO A 72 -33.78 -15.82 -19.63
CA PRO A 72 -33.97 -17.18 -20.13
C PRO A 72 -34.05 -17.29 -21.66
N GLN A 73 -34.00 -16.19 -22.42
CA GLN A 73 -33.75 -16.29 -23.86
C GLN A 73 -32.31 -16.70 -24.18
N ILE A 74 -31.35 -16.46 -23.28
CA ILE A 74 -29.97 -16.92 -23.47
C ILE A 74 -29.90 -18.41 -23.14
N GLN A 75 -29.79 -19.21 -24.20
CA GLN A 75 -29.78 -20.67 -24.16
C GLN A 75 -28.43 -21.26 -24.54
N GLY A 76 -27.57 -20.47 -25.20
CA GLY A 76 -26.21 -20.87 -25.56
C GLY A 76 -25.17 -19.93 -24.96
N LEU A 77 -24.03 -20.47 -24.54
CA LEU A 77 -22.85 -19.69 -24.17
C LEU A 77 -21.64 -20.15 -24.97
N LEU A 78 -21.11 -19.25 -25.78
CA LEU A 78 -19.83 -19.42 -26.47
C LEU A 78 -18.72 -18.83 -25.61
N ILE A 79 -17.76 -19.65 -25.20
CA ILE A 79 -16.61 -19.25 -24.37
C ILE A 79 -15.35 -19.29 -25.23
N CYS A 80 -14.68 -18.15 -25.40
CA CYS A 80 -13.49 -18.02 -26.25
C CYS A 80 -12.54 -16.93 -25.73
N GLY A 81 -11.31 -16.90 -26.25
CA GLY A 81 -10.28 -15.92 -25.90
C GLY A 81 -9.31 -16.39 -24.81
N SER A 82 -8.47 -15.47 -24.35
CA SER A 82 -7.36 -15.80 -23.45
C SER A 82 -7.83 -16.09 -22.02
N ASN A 83 -7.53 -17.29 -21.52
CA ASN A 83 -7.93 -17.73 -20.19
C ASN A 83 -6.80 -17.55 -19.16
N MET A 84 -6.63 -16.34 -18.66
CA MET A 84 -5.51 -16.03 -17.75
C MET A 84 -5.80 -16.33 -16.26
N SER A 85 -7.04 -16.64 -15.90
CA SER A 85 -7.51 -16.74 -14.51
C SER A 85 -8.25 -18.03 -14.17
N GLY A 86 -8.32 -18.98 -15.10
CA GLY A 86 -9.11 -20.20 -14.93
C GLY A 86 -10.63 -19.97 -14.95
N SER A 87 -11.07 -18.85 -15.53
CA SER A 87 -12.50 -18.45 -15.54
C SER A 87 -13.36 -19.35 -16.40
N ALA A 88 -12.80 -19.91 -17.48
CA ALA A 88 -13.52 -20.81 -18.35
C ALA A 88 -13.88 -22.11 -17.60
N GLU A 89 -12.92 -22.68 -16.89
CA GLU A 89 -13.11 -23.87 -16.06
C GLU A 89 -14.07 -23.61 -14.91
N ASP A 90 -13.97 -22.45 -14.25
CA ASP A 90 -14.91 -22.04 -13.20
C ASP A 90 -16.36 -21.97 -13.77
N LEU A 91 -16.54 -21.35 -14.94
CA LEU A 91 -17.87 -21.21 -15.56
C LEU A 91 -18.44 -22.57 -16.01
N ILE A 92 -17.61 -23.44 -16.57
CA ILE A 92 -18.03 -24.79 -16.96
C ILE A 92 -18.45 -25.59 -15.73
N ALA A 93 -17.59 -25.63 -14.71
CA ALA A 93 -17.84 -26.37 -13.46
C ALA A 93 -19.09 -25.87 -12.72
N LEU A 94 -19.42 -24.58 -12.79
CA LEU A 94 -20.65 -24.05 -12.20
C LEU A 94 -21.92 -24.74 -12.73
N TYR A 95 -21.96 -25.05 -14.03
CA TYR A 95 -23.14 -25.66 -14.66
C TYR A 95 -23.08 -27.18 -14.71
N THR A 96 -21.88 -27.79 -14.74
CA THR A 96 -21.71 -29.25 -14.72
C THR A 96 -21.78 -29.81 -13.30
N ASP A 97 -21.05 -29.20 -12.37
CA ASP A 97 -20.80 -29.76 -11.02
C ASP A 97 -21.62 -29.04 -9.95
N GLY A 98 -22.07 -27.81 -10.22
CA GLY A 98 -22.93 -27.04 -9.34
C GLY A 98 -22.18 -26.30 -8.22
N ILE A 99 -22.90 -25.99 -7.15
CA ILE A 99 -22.38 -25.25 -5.99
C ILE A 99 -22.48 -26.15 -4.76
N ARG A 100 -21.42 -26.14 -3.93
CA ARG A 100 -21.39 -26.82 -2.63
C ARG A 100 -21.07 -25.85 -1.50
N GLU A 101 -21.43 -26.23 -0.28
CA GLU A 101 -20.96 -25.54 0.92
C GLU A 101 -19.48 -25.89 1.19
N ALA A 102 -18.76 -24.91 1.73
CA ALA A 102 -17.39 -25.04 2.18
C ALA A 102 -17.12 -24.12 3.37
N GLU A 103 -16.03 -24.37 4.07
CA GLU A 103 -15.50 -23.45 5.07
C GLU A 103 -14.26 -22.74 4.52
N GLN A 104 -14.23 -21.42 4.61
CA GLN A 104 -13.07 -20.61 4.25
C GLN A 104 -12.86 -19.53 5.31
N LEU A 105 -11.67 -19.51 5.91
CA LEU A 105 -11.28 -18.53 6.94
C LEU A 105 -12.27 -18.47 8.11
N GLY A 106 -12.73 -19.63 8.59
CA GLY A 106 -13.69 -19.76 9.70
C GLY A 106 -15.12 -19.32 9.37
N SER A 107 -15.41 -19.01 8.10
CA SER A 107 -16.75 -18.64 7.63
C SER A 107 -17.32 -19.70 6.69
N ARG A 108 -18.63 -19.96 6.79
CA ARG A 108 -19.35 -20.77 5.80
C ARG A 108 -19.49 -19.98 4.50
N VAL A 109 -19.08 -20.58 3.40
CA VAL A 109 -19.14 -20.00 2.05
C VAL A 109 -19.70 -21.01 1.06
N ARG A 110 -20.21 -20.52 -0.07
CA ARG A 110 -20.58 -21.34 -1.21
C ARG A 110 -19.48 -21.29 -2.27
N VAL A 111 -19.06 -22.45 -2.75
CA VAL A 111 -18.03 -22.59 -3.79
C VAL A 111 -18.53 -23.43 -4.95
N ILE A 112 -17.96 -23.20 -6.14
CA ILE A 112 -18.18 -24.05 -7.30
C ILE A 112 -17.62 -25.45 -7.00
N ALA A 113 -18.42 -26.50 -7.14
CA ALA A 113 -17.98 -27.86 -6.88
C ALA A 113 -16.79 -28.24 -7.80
N GLY A 114 -15.83 -29.02 -7.28
CA GLY A 114 -14.58 -29.32 -8.00
C GLY A 114 -13.59 -28.15 -8.15
N ARG A 115 -13.96 -26.95 -7.67
CA ARG A 115 -13.16 -25.72 -7.75
C ARG A 115 -13.11 -25.04 -6.37
N ASP A 116 -12.20 -24.08 -6.23
CA ASP A 116 -12.05 -23.27 -4.99
C ASP A 116 -12.69 -21.88 -5.13
N ARG A 117 -13.46 -21.65 -6.20
CA ARG A 117 -14.07 -20.35 -6.51
C ARG A 117 -15.29 -20.11 -5.65
N VAL A 118 -15.20 -19.12 -4.77
CA VAL A 118 -16.36 -18.63 -3.99
C VAL A 118 -17.34 -17.90 -4.90
N VAL A 119 -18.63 -18.15 -4.69
CA VAL A 119 -19.76 -17.48 -5.36
C VAL A 119 -20.61 -16.72 -4.32
N ASN A 120 -21.44 -15.80 -4.78
CA ASN A 120 -22.35 -15.07 -3.90
C ASN A 120 -23.32 -16.05 -3.21
N ASN A 121 -23.55 -15.90 -1.91
CA ASN A 121 -24.42 -16.79 -1.15
C ASN A 121 -25.88 -16.79 -1.66
N ALA A 122 -26.34 -15.67 -2.24
CA ALA A 122 -27.65 -15.53 -2.86
C ALA A 122 -27.80 -16.31 -4.17
N LEU A 123 -26.70 -16.80 -4.75
CA LEU A 123 -26.72 -17.55 -6.01
C LEU A 123 -27.19 -18.99 -5.77
N ASP A 124 -28.46 -19.26 -6.07
CA ASP A 124 -29.02 -20.60 -6.05
C ASP A 124 -29.29 -21.13 -7.47
N MET A 125 -28.43 -22.05 -7.93
CA MET A 125 -28.54 -22.65 -9.26
C MET A 125 -29.78 -23.55 -9.42
N SER A 126 -30.45 -23.95 -8.33
CA SER A 126 -31.71 -24.70 -8.40
C SER A 126 -32.87 -23.86 -8.94
N LEU A 127 -32.76 -22.53 -8.84
CA LEU A 127 -33.74 -21.59 -9.37
C LEU A 127 -33.59 -21.37 -10.88
N ALA A 128 -32.49 -21.81 -11.50
CA ALA A 128 -32.27 -21.60 -12.93
C ALA A 128 -33.30 -22.42 -13.74
N ALA A 129 -34.18 -21.72 -14.47
CA ALA A 129 -35.23 -22.35 -15.28
C ALA A 129 -34.68 -23.31 -16.35
N GLN A 130 -33.47 -23.02 -16.86
CA GLN A 130 -32.77 -23.85 -17.82
C GLN A 130 -31.25 -23.66 -17.69
N LYS A 131 -30.49 -24.69 -18.05
CA LYS A 131 -29.03 -24.60 -18.16
C LYS A 131 -28.66 -24.24 -19.61
N PRO A 132 -27.81 -23.23 -19.85
CA PRO A 132 -27.34 -22.92 -21.20
C PRO A 132 -26.42 -24.03 -21.71
N VAL A 133 -26.48 -24.29 -23.02
CA VAL A 133 -25.51 -25.16 -23.69
C VAL A 133 -24.18 -24.42 -23.78
N LEU A 134 -23.14 -25.00 -23.20
CA LEU A 134 -21.80 -24.41 -23.15
C LEU A 134 -20.95 -24.91 -24.33
N CYS A 135 -20.26 -24.00 -25.00
CA CYS A 135 -19.23 -24.31 -25.99
C CYS A 135 -17.93 -23.58 -25.64
N TYR A 136 -16.91 -24.32 -25.19
CA TYR A 136 -15.55 -23.78 -25.05
C TYR A 136 -14.79 -23.94 -26.37
N ALA A 137 -14.62 -22.83 -27.10
CA ALA A 137 -13.97 -22.83 -28.40
C ALA A 137 -12.44 -22.79 -28.30
N GLY A 138 -11.89 -22.10 -27.29
CA GLY A 138 -10.45 -21.93 -27.09
C GLY A 138 -9.96 -20.48 -27.27
N ASP A 139 -8.65 -20.30 -27.37
CA ASP A 139 -7.98 -19.00 -27.56
C ASP A 139 -7.96 -18.59 -29.04
N PHE A 140 -8.11 -17.29 -29.34
CA PHE A 140 -8.14 -16.77 -30.72
C PHE A 140 -6.82 -16.92 -31.49
N SER A 141 -5.72 -17.25 -30.82
CA SER A 141 -4.46 -17.64 -31.44
C SER A 141 -4.54 -18.99 -32.16
N SER A 142 -5.50 -19.85 -31.82
CA SER A 142 -5.73 -21.11 -32.50
C SER A 142 -6.75 -20.97 -33.63
N PRO A 143 -6.44 -21.38 -34.87
CA PRO A 143 -7.38 -21.40 -35.98
C PRO A 143 -8.64 -22.24 -35.71
N ASP A 144 -8.51 -23.31 -34.92
CA ASP A 144 -9.63 -24.20 -34.57
C ASP A 144 -10.71 -23.50 -33.75
N THR A 145 -10.34 -22.47 -32.97
CA THR A 145 -11.27 -21.71 -32.13
C THR A 145 -12.34 -21.03 -32.97
N LEU A 146 -11.96 -20.40 -34.08
CA LEU A 146 -12.89 -19.69 -34.96
C LEU A 146 -13.86 -20.65 -35.64
N LYS A 147 -13.36 -21.80 -36.10
CA LYS A 147 -14.19 -22.84 -36.69
C LYS A 147 -15.22 -23.37 -35.69
N LYS A 148 -14.78 -23.75 -34.48
CA LYS A 148 -15.68 -24.22 -33.41
C LYS A 148 -16.74 -23.19 -33.04
N ALA A 149 -16.35 -21.92 -32.97
CA ALA A 149 -17.28 -20.82 -32.71
C ALA A 149 -18.35 -20.68 -33.80
N ALA A 150 -17.93 -20.70 -35.07
CA ALA A 150 -18.86 -20.61 -36.21
C ALA A 150 -19.80 -21.82 -36.29
N ASP A 151 -19.26 -23.03 -36.11
CA ASP A 151 -20.03 -24.28 -36.09
C ASP A 151 -21.08 -24.26 -34.97
N PHE A 152 -20.71 -23.80 -33.77
CA PHE A 152 -21.63 -23.66 -32.65
C PHE A 152 -22.77 -22.66 -32.94
N VAL A 153 -22.45 -21.45 -33.38
CA VAL A 153 -23.45 -20.40 -33.63
C VAL A 153 -24.40 -20.80 -34.78
N SER A 154 -23.86 -21.32 -35.88
CA SER A 154 -24.66 -21.76 -37.02
C SER A 154 -25.58 -22.92 -36.67
N GLY A 155 -25.08 -23.93 -35.94
CA GLY A 155 -25.83 -25.11 -35.51
C GLY A 155 -26.78 -24.87 -34.33
N PHE A 156 -26.67 -23.75 -33.62
CA PHE A 156 -27.50 -23.49 -32.45
C PHE A 156 -28.98 -23.28 -32.83
N THR A 157 -29.86 -24.07 -32.24
CA THR A 157 -31.32 -23.98 -32.44
C THR A 157 -31.99 -23.68 -31.09
N PRO A 158 -32.56 -22.48 -30.89
CA PRO A 158 -33.20 -22.13 -29.63
C PRO A 158 -34.56 -22.84 -29.47
N SER A 159 -34.87 -23.23 -28.24
CA SER A 159 -36.19 -23.65 -27.81
C SER A 159 -37.09 -22.44 -27.48
N PRO A 160 -38.42 -22.57 -27.55
CA PRO A 160 -39.33 -21.52 -27.08
C PRO A 160 -39.10 -21.21 -25.59
N VAL A 161 -38.99 -19.93 -25.25
CA VAL A 161 -38.83 -19.47 -23.86
C VAL A 161 -40.20 -19.45 -23.18
N THR A 162 -40.41 -20.33 -22.21
CA THR A 162 -41.67 -20.42 -21.44
C THR A 162 -41.52 -19.97 -19.98
N SER A 163 -40.30 -19.69 -19.54
CA SER A 163 -39.99 -19.30 -18.16
C SER A 163 -39.99 -17.78 -17.97
N GLU A 164 -40.41 -17.34 -16.78
CA GLU A 164 -40.33 -15.94 -16.37
C GLU A 164 -38.90 -15.54 -15.95
N ARG A 165 -38.65 -14.23 -15.86
CA ARG A 165 -37.35 -13.69 -15.39
C ARG A 165 -37.21 -13.90 -13.88
N ILE A 166 -36.07 -14.41 -13.44
CA ILE A 166 -35.76 -14.59 -12.02
C ILE A 166 -34.70 -13.57 -11.61
N ALA A 167 -35.10 -12.56 -10.83
CA ALA A 167 -34.19 -11.54 -10.33
C ALA A 167 -33.49 -12.02 -9.06
N ILE A 168 -32.15 -12.09 -9.10
CA ILE A 168 -31.34 -12.37 -7.91
C ILE A 168 -30.78 -11.06 -7.37
N THR A 169 -31.17 -10.72 -6.15
CA THR A 169 -30.61 -9.56 -5.45
C THR A 169 -29.29 -9.97 -4.78
N MET A 170 -28.22 -9.25 -5.10
CA MET A 170 -26.95 -9.41 -4.40
C MET A 170 -26.84 -8.36 -3.30
N GLU A 171 -26.68 -8.81 -2.06
CA GLU A 171 -26.45 -7.91 -0.93
C GLU A 171 -25.11 -7.19 -1.11
N LYS A 172 -25.12 -5.87 -0.99
CA LYS A 172 -23.90 -5.08 -0.85
C LYS A 172 -23.60 -4.97 0.65
N PRO A 173 -22.50 -5.55 1.15
CA PRO A 173 -22.16 -5.44 2.56
C PRO A 173 -22.01 -3.97 2.95
N ALA A 174 -22.59 -3.59 4.09
CA ALA A 174 -22.39 -2.26 4.67
C ALA A 174 -20.90 -2.08 5.00
N VAL A 175 -20.31 -1.00 4.48
CA VAL A 175 -18.89 -0.69 4.68
C VAL A 175 -18.76 0.37 5.77
N THR A 176 -18.17 0.00 6.90
CA THR A 176 -17.71 0.95 7.92
C THR A 176 -16.24 1.32 7.67
N VAL A 177 -15.94 2.61 7.76
CA VAL A 177 -14.58 3.16 7.63
C VAL A 177 -14.16 3.68 9.00
N CYS A 178 -13.09 3.10 9.53
CA CYS A 178 -12.43 3.62 10.73
C CYS A 178 -11.56 4.83 10.35
N PRO A 179 -11.43 5.84 11.22
CA PRO A 179 -10.54 6.96 10.96
C PRO A 179 -9.08 6.46 10.91
N THR A 180 -8.28 7.12 10.09
CA THR A 180 -6.81 6.98 10.03
C THR A 180 -6.25 8.14 9.21
N GLU A 181 -4.93 8.29 9.17
CA GLU A 181 -4.23 9.03 8.12
C GLU A 181 -3.94 8.06 6.96
N PRO A 182 -4.75 8.07 5.87
CA PRO A 182 -4.74 7.03 4.84
C PRO A 182 -3.44 6.97 4.04
N ARG A 183 -2.54 7.97 4.19
CA ARG A 183 -1.23 8.03 3.56
C ARG A 183 -0.10 7.51 4.45
N SER A 184 -0.33 7.28 5.73
CA SER A 184 0.74 6.98 6.70
C SER A 184 0.97 5.51 6.98
N LEU A 185 0.17 4.61 6.41
CA LEU A 185 0.28 3.18 6.67
C LEU A 185 1.60 2.57 6.19
N VAL A 186 2.22 1.83 7.09
CA VAL A 186 3.45 1.08 6.87
C VAL A 186 3.26 -0.32 7.44
N ILE A 187 3.55 -1.33 6.64
CA ILE A 187 3.43 -2.74 7.01
C ILE A 187 4.82 -3.37 6.88
N THR A 188 5.29 -4.05 7.92
CA THR A 188 6.53 -4.81 7.89
C THR A 188 6.22 -6.23 8.35
N ARG A 189 6.54 -7.21 7.52
CA ARG A 189 6.29 -8.63 7.78
C ARG A 189 7.43 -9.48 7.23
N ASP A 190 7.56 -10.69 7.78
CA ASP A 190 8.59 -11.63 7.34
C ASP A 190 8.25 -12.22 6.00
N ASP A 191 7.03 -12.73 5.81
CA ASP A 191 6.62 -13.39 4.58
C ASP A 191 5.59 -12.56 3.76
N PRO A 192 5.49 -12.80 2.44
CA PRO A 192 4.60 -12.05 1.58
C PRO A 192 3.10 -12.30 1.85
N LEU A 193 2.71 -13.48 2.38
CA LEU A 193 1.30 -13.79 2.65
C LEU A 193 0.81 -13.04 3.89
N SER A 194 1.58 -13.01 4.98
CA SER A 194 1.24 -12.21 6.16
C SER A 194 1.26 -10.72 5.87
N ALA A 195 2.18 -10.25 5.01
CA ALA A 195 2.19 -8.88 4.49
C ALA A 195 0.89 -8.54 3.75
N TRP A 196 0.44 -9.44 2.85
CA TRP A 196 -0.80 -9.27 2.12
C TRP A 196 -2.02 -9.30 3.04
N ARG A 197 -2.07 -10.20 4.02
CA ARG A 197 -3.17 -10.28 5.01
C ARG A 197 -3.30 -8.99 5.81
N GLU A 198 -2.19 -8.46 6.31
CA GLU A 198 -2.18 -7.18 7.04
C GLU A 198 -2.62 -6.02 6.13
N LEU A 199 -2.21 -6.03 4.86
CA LEU A 199 -2.61 -5.04 3.88
C LEU A 199 -4.11 -5.07 3.59
N VAL A 200 -4.69 -6.26 3.41
CA VAL A 200 -6.13 -6.45 3.23
C VAL A 200 -6.88 -6.03 4.49
N PHE A 201 -6.39 -6.37 5.69
CA PHE A 201 -6.95 -5.87 6.94
C PHE A 201 -6.97 -4.34 6.97
N CYS A 202 -5.87 -3.68 6.65
CA CYS A 202 -5.77 -2.21 6.62
C CYS A 202 -6.74 -1.60 5.60
N LEU A 203 -6.80 -2.14 4.38
CA LEU A 203 -7.75 -1.69 3.36
C LEU A 203 -9.21 -1.90 3.80
N ASN A 204 -9.51 -3.04 4.43
CA ASN A 204 -10.85 -3.35 4.91
C ASN A 204 -11.27 -2.49 6.10
N ARG A 205 -10.32 -2.06 6.94
CA ARG A 205 -10.61 -1.26 8.13
C ARG A 205 -10.63 0.24 7.83
N PHE A 206 -9.68 0.69 7.02
CA PHE A 206 -9.34 2.10 6.84
C PHE A 206 -9.54 2.62 5.41
N GLY A 207 -9.78 1.74 4.43
CA GLY A 207 -9.92 2.12 3.04
C GLY A 207 -11.07 3.09 2.82
N VAL A 208 -10.75 4.25 2.24
CA VAL A 208 -11.68 5.36 1.98
C VAL A 208 -12.47 5.06 0.70
N PRO A 209 -13.80 5.17 0.71
CA PRO A 209 -14.62 5.02 -0.50
C PRO A 209 -14.26 6.07 -1.54
N VAL A 210 -14.02 5.63 -2.77
CA VAL A 210 -13.75 6.48 -3.92
C VAL A 210 -14.51 5.96 -5.14
N MET A 211 -14.96 6.86 -6.00
CA MET A 211 -15.56 6.50 -7.28
C MET A 211 -14.51 6.63 -8.37
N LEU A 212 -14.17 5.53 -9.04
CA LEU A 212 -13.25 5.52 -10.19
C LEU A 212 -14.01 5.22 -11.49
N ARG A 213 -13.39 5.47 -12.66
CA ARG A 213 -13.97 5.10 -13.97
C ARG A 213 -14.34 3.61 -14.04
N LYS A 214 -13.61 2.76 -13.31
CA LYS A 214 -13.84 1.30 -13.22
C LYS A 214 -14.81 0.89 -12.10
N GLY A 215 -15.56 1.83 -11.55
CA GLY A 215 -16.51 1.64 -10.45
C GLY A 215 -15.97 2.03 -9.08
N GLU A 216 -16.83 1.85 -8.07
CA GLU A 216 -16.55 2.15 -6.67
C GLU A 216 -15.41 1.29 -6.12
N ARG A 217 -14.56 1.89 -5.29
CA ARG A 217 -13.42 1.24 -4.64
C ARG A 217 -13.25 1.72 -3.21
N ARG A 218 -12.51 0.95 -2.43
CA ARG A 218 -11.93 1.38 -1.15
C ARG A 218 -10.44 1.59 -1.33
N GLU A 219 -9.96 2.82 -1.16
CA GLU A 219 -8.60 3.23 -1.48
C GLU A 219 -7.82 3.65 -0.23
N LEU A 220 -6.55 3.24 -0.18
CA LEU A 220 -5.50 3.83 0.66
C LEU A 220 -4.40 4.40 -0.25
N GLN A 221 -3.70 5.43 0.24
CA GLN A 221 -2.67 6.10 -0.54
C GLN A 221 -1.28 5.81 0.03
N ASN A 222 -0.27 5.74 -0.84
CA ASN A 222 1.15 5.63 -0.47
C ASN A 222 1.47 4.54 0.56
N VAL A 223 0.75 3.41 0.53
CA VAL A 223 0.97 2.30 1.45
C VAL A 223 2.34 1.70 1.15
N LYS A 224 3.18 1.62 2.17
CA LYS A 224 4.52 1.02 2.09
C LYS A 224 4.49 -0.33 2.79
N VAL A 225 4.88 -1.37 2.09
CA VAL A 225 4.99 -2.72 2.63
C VAL A 225 6.43 -3.19 2.48
N VAL A 226 7.02 -3.67 3.56
CA VAL A 226 8.38 -4.24 3.61
C VAL A 226 8.25 -5.72 3.93
N ILE A 227 8.84 -6.55 3.08
CA ILE A 227 8.83 -8.01 3.18
C ILE A 227 10.29 -8.45 3.34
N ARG A 228 10.61 -9.13 4.43
CA ARG A 228 12.02 -9.48 4.76
C ARG A 228 12.46 -10.79 4.12
N ASP A 229 11.55 -11.74 4.03
CA ASP A 229 11.77 -13.08 3.51
C ASP A 229 10.65 -13.51 2.55
N PHE A 230 10.88 -14.56 1.79
CA PHE A 230 9.97 -15.07 0.77
C PHE A 230 9.75 -16.57 0.94
N GLU A 231 9.25 -16.94 2.12
CA GLU A 231 8.71 -18.26 2.37
C GLU A 231 7.18 -18.24 2.21
N ALA A 232 6.60 -19.32 1.68
CA ALA A 232 5.16 -19.50 1.73
C ALA A 232 4.80 -20.98 1.78
N ASP A 233 3.86 -21.30 2.65
CA ASP A 233 3.21 -22.61 2.67
C ASP A 233 2.14 -22.67 1.55
N PRO A 234 2.27 -23.60 0.58
CA PRO A 234 1.28 -23.79 -0.47
C PRO A 234 -0.14 -24.03 0.04
N GLU A 235 -0.32 -24.71 1.17
CA GLU A 235 -1.64 -24.98 1.74
C GLU A 235 -2.24 -23.72 2.38
N GLU A 236 -1.42 -22.89 3.02
CA GLU A 236 -1.88 -21.57 3.50
C GLU A 236 -2.27 -20.67 2.34
N LEU A 237 -1.47 -20.60 1.27
CA LEU A 237 -1.79 -19.81 0.07
C LEU A 237 -3.16 -20.18 -0.52
N LYS A 238 -3.48 -21.49 -0.58
CA LYS A 238 -4.75 -21.98 -1.10
C LYS A 238 -5.95 -21.48 -0.31
N LYS A 239 -5.85 -21.37 1.03
CA LYS A 239 -6.94 -20.82 1.88
C LYS A 239 -7.35 -19.41 1.45
N TYR A 240 -6.42 -18.65 0.91
CA TYR A 240 -6.62 -17.28 0.42
C TYR A 240 -6.82 -17.18 -1.11
N GLY A 241 -6.98 -18.32 -1.80
CA GLY A 241 -7.25 -18.36 -3.24
C GLY A 241 -6.02 -18.18 -4.12
N PHE A 242 -4.81 -18.40 -3.59
CA PHE A 242 -3.57 -18.38 -4.35
C PHE A 242 -3.02 -19.80 -4.54
N ARG A 243 -2.44 -20.05 -5.71
CA ARG A 243 -1.75 -21.31 -6.03
C ARG A 243 -0.28 -21.01 -6.29
N LEU A 244 0.62 -21.73 -5.64
CA LEU A 244 2.06 -21.53 -5.80
C LEU A 244 2.51 -21.65 -7.27
N SER A 245 1.94 -22.59 -8.02
CA SER A 245 2.23 -22.74 -9.46
C SER A 245 1.91 -21.48 -10.27
N GLU A 246 0.78 -20.81 -10.00
CA GLU A 246 0.44 -19.56 -10.68
C GLU A 246 1.40 -18.42 -10.32
N LEU A 247 1.88 -18.39 -9.08
CA LEU A 247 2.86 -17.41 -8.62
C LEU A 247 4.21 -17.62 -9.31
N GLU A 248 4.66 -18.87 -9.44
CA GLU A 248 5.88 -19.22 -10.17
C GLU A 248 5.76 -18.94 -11.67
N ASP A 249 4.63 -19.25 -12.30
CA ASP A 249 4.39 -18.91 -13.71
C ASP A 249 4.45 -17.39 -13.93
N TYR A 250 3.83 -16.62 -13.03
CA TYR A 250 3.91 -15.16 -13.08
C TYR A 250 5.33 -14.64 -12.88
N ARG A 251 6.10 -15.26 -11.98
CA ARG A 251 7.52 -14.95 -11.75
C ARG A 251 8.37 -15.15 -13.00
N GLN A 252 8.18 -16.27 -13.72
CA GLN A 252 8.87 -16.53 -14.99
C GLN A 252 8.47 -15.53 -16.07
N LYS A 253 7.19 -15.18 -16.17
CA LYS A 253 6.71 -14.16 -17.12
C LYS A 253 7.33 -12.78 -16.84
N LEU A 254 7.48 -12.40 -15.57
CA LEU A 254 8.10 -11.12 -15.19
C LEU A 254 9.59 -11.06 -15.57
N LEU A 255 10.27 -12.21 -15.57
CA LEU A 255 11.63 -12.38 -16.05
C LEU A 255 11.72 -12.51 -17.58
N SER A 256 10.62 -12.48 -18.35
CA SER A 256 10.70 -12.62 -19.81
C SER A 256 10.61 -11.27 -20.52
N GLY A 257 11.54 -11.00 -21.44
CA GLY A 257 11.49 -9.80 -22.30
C GLY A 257 10.42 -9.86 -23.40
N TYR A 258 9.84 -11.03 -23.63
CA TYR A 258 8.86 -11.25 -24.71
C TYR A 258 7.58 -10.43 -24.54
N LEU A 259 7.16 -9.78 -25.62
CA LEU A 259 5.87 -9.10 -25.73
C LEU A 259 4.95 -9.90 -26.66
N PRO A 260 3.87 -10.50 -26.12
CA PRO A 260 2.85 -11.14 -26.95
C PRO A 260 2.18 -10.15 -27.93
N PRO A 261 1.84 -10.57 -29.16
CA PRO A 261 1.24 -9.67 -30.16
C PRO A 261 -0.11 -9.06 -29.78
N ASP A 262 -0.83 -9.65 -28.83
CA ASP A 262 -2.15 -9.22 -28.36
C ASP A 262 -2.08 -8.29 -27.13
N GLN A 263 -0.87 -7.96 -26.64
CA GLN A 263 -0.65 -7.13 -25.47
C GLN A 263 0.07 -5.82 -25.80
N GLU A 264 -0.36 -4.73 -25.18
CA GLU A 264 0.28 -3.41 -25.38
C GLU A 264 1.61 -3.27 -24.63
N TYR A 265 1.77 -3.99 -23.51
CA TYR A 265 3.02 -4.09 -22.76
C TYR A 265 3.01 -5.31 -21.84
N THR A 266 4.21 -5.79 -21.49
CA THR A 266 4.45 -6.63 -20.31
C THR A 266 5.49 -5.96 -19.42
N TYR A 267 5.48 -6.25 -18.12
CA TYR A 267 6.52 -5.70 -17.23
C TYR A 267 7.90 -6.23 -17.59
N GLY A 268 8.03 -7.52 -17.91
CA GLY A 268 9.31 -8.09 -18.31
C GLY A 268 9.86 -7.44 -19.59
N ASN A 269 9.03 -7.19 -20.60
CA ASN A 269 9.44 -6.43 -21.79
C ASN A 269 9.90 -5.00 -21.44
N ARG A 270 9.17 -4.27 -20.59
CA ARG A 270 9.56 -2.92 -20.13
C ARG A 270 10.92 -2.91 -19.41
N ILE A 271 11.25 -3.98 -18.71
CA ILE A 271 12.51 -4.13 -17.96
C ILE A 271 13.68 -4.55 -18.87
N ARG A 272 13.42 -5.40 -19.86
CA ARG A 272 14.47 -6.15 -20.58
C ARG A 272 14.75 -5.68 -22.00
N GLU A 273 13.74 -5.16 -22.70
CA GLU A 273 13.81 -4.98 -24.16
C GLU A 273 13.24 -3.64 -24.64
N TYR A 274 12.17 -3.13 -24.03
CA TYR A 274 11.40 -1.97 -24.53
C TYR A 274 12.26 -0.72 -24.80
N TYR A 275 13.23 -0.42 -23.93
CA TYR A 275 14.10 0.74 -24.07
C TYR A 275 15.34 0.48 -24.92
N GLY A 276 15.50 -0.73 -25.49
CA GLY A 276 16.66 -1.14 -26.28
C GLY A 276 17.85 -1.63 -25.46
N PHE A 277 17.65 -1.92 -24.16
CA PHE A 277 18.67 -2.50 -23.29
C PHE A 277 18.02 -3.35 -22.18
N ASP A 278 18.81 -4.26 -21.61
CA ASP A 278 18.41 -5.08 -20.46
C ASP A 278 18.79 -4.36 -19.15
N PHE A 279 17.80 -3.90 -18.40
CA PHE A 279 18.02 -3.22 -17.12
C PHE A 279 18.58 -4.14 -16.03
N LEU A 280 18.23 -5.44 -16.04
CA LEU A 280 18.74 -6.38 -15.05
C LEU A 280 20.24 -6.60 -15.26
N GLN A 281 20.65 -6.81 -16.53
CA GLN A 281 22.07 -6.94 -16.86
C GLN A 281 22.85 -5.66 -16.51
N ASN A 282 22.32 -4.48 -16.86
CA ASN A 282 22.96 -3.21 -16.50
C ASN A 282 23.10 -3.03 -14.99
N THR A 283 22.07 -3.38 -14.21
CA THR A 283 22.13 -3.36 -12.75
C THR A 283 23.24 -4.29 -12.22
N ILE A 284 23.37 -5.50 -12.76
CA ILE A 284 24.43 -6.45 -12.40
C ILE A 284 25.81 -5.83 -12.70
N ASP A 285 26.00 -5.27 -13.89
CA ASP A 285 27.27 -4.68 -14.30
C ASP A 285 27.66 -3.49 -13.41
N LYS A 286 26.72 -2.60 -13.11
CA LYS A 286 26.93 -1.43 -12.25
C LYS A 286 27.31 -1.82 -10.82
N LEU A 287 26.55 -2.72 -10.21
CA LEU A 287 26.79 -3.14 -8.82
C LEU A 287 28.07 -3.99 -8.71
N SER A 288 28.43 -4.74 -9.75
CA SER A 288 29.74 -5.43 -9.82
C SER A 288 30.91 -4.46 -9.90
N ALA A 289 30.77 -3.38 -10.67
CA ALA A 289 31.79 -2.34 -10.78
C ALA A 289 31.89 -1.46 -9.53
N TYR A 290 30.76 -1.19 -8.88
CA TYR A 290 30.68 -0.36 -7.70
C TYR A 290 29.44 -0.71 -6.86
N GLU A 291 29.66 -1.47 -5.78
CA GLU A 291 28.60 -2.03 -4.92
C GLU A 291 27.59 -0.98 -4.40
N ASN A 292 28.07 0.21 -4.05
CA ASN A 292 27.25 1.29 -3.51
C ASN A 292 26.69 2.24 -4.60
N ASP A 293 26.54 1.77 -5.84
CA ASP A 293 25.94 2.55 -6.93
C ASP A 293 24.49 2.95 -6.59
N ARG A 294 24.10 4.17 -6.98
CA ARG A 294 22.78 4.74 -6.66
C ARG A 294 21.95 5.07 -7.89
N ASP A 295 22.40 4.60 -9.04
CA ASP A 295 21.82 4.83 -10.37
C ASP A 295 21.30 3.51 -10.97
N CYS A 296 21.17 2.46 -10.15
CA CYS A 296 20.49 1.20 -10.47
C CYS A 296 18.96 1.36 -10.36
N TYR A 297 18.44 2.39 -11.04
CA TYR A 297 17.04 2.79 -11.06
C TYR A 297 16.46 2.65 -12.47
N LEU A 298 15.23 2.16 -12.57
CA LEU A 298 14.45 2.12 -13.81
C LEU A 298 13.08 2.73 -13.60
N SER A 299 12.67 3.60 -14.53
CA SER A 299 11.27 3.93 -14.73
C SER A 299 10.67 3.04 -15.81
N LEU A 300 9.59 2.34 -15.47
CA LEU A 300 8.80 1.57 -16.43
C LEU A 300 7.79 2.47 -17.16
N TRP A 301 7.49 3.65 -16.62
CA TRP A 301 6.62 4.65 -17.22
C TRP A 301 7.39 5.49 -18.24
N ASP A 302 6.98 5.42 -19.50
CA ASP A 302 7.49 6.24 -20.59
C ASP A 302 6.61 7.48 -20.76
N PRO A 303 7.05 8.69 -20.33
CA PRO A 303 6.19 9.87 -20.35
C PRO A 303 5.67 10.25 -21.73
N ARG A 304 6.40 9.93 -22.81
CA ARG A 304 5.99 10.28 -24.18
C ARG A 304 4.83 9.41 -24.67
N ARG A 305 4.74 8.17 -24.18
CA ARG A 305 3.70 7.20 -24.54
C ARG A 305 2.58 7.15 -23.51
N ASP A 306 2.94 6.97 -22.25
CA ASP A 306 2.04 6.50 -21.19
C ASP A 306 1.22 7.64 -20.58
N THR A 307 1.67 8.89 -20.70
CA THR A 307 0.93 10.07 -20.18
C THR A 307 -0.44 10.23 -20.83
N TYR A 308 -0.59 9.92 -22.12
CA TYR A 308 -1.88 9.99 -22.82
C TYR A 308 -2.39 8.61 -23.27
N GLY A 309 -1.63 7.55 -22.99
CA GLY A 309 -1.98 6.17 -23.36
C GLY A 309 -3.14 5.61 -22.55
N LYS A 310 -3.92 4.71 -23.17
CA LYS A 310 -5.03 4.01 -22.49
C LYS A 310 -4.55 2.85 -21.61
N ASP A 311 -3.52 2.11 -22.05
CA ASP A 311 -2.93 1.01 -21.29
C ASP A 311 -1.50 1.35 -20.86
N ALA A 312 -1.41 1.96 -19.68
CA ALA A 312 -0.14 2.37 -19.07
C ALA A 312 0.24 1.47 -17.87
N PRO A 313 1.54 1.25 -17.59
CA PRO A 313 1.99 0.32 -16.57
C PRO A 313 1.55 0.74 -15.16
N CYS A 314 1.09 -0.22 -14.36
CA CYS A 314 0.74 0.03 -12.95
C CYS A 314 1.98 0.08 -12.06
N MET A 315 2.95 -0.83 -12.27
CA MET A 315 4.29 -0.74 -11.72
C MET A 315 5.10 0.28 -12.51
N VAL A 316 5.57 1.34 -11.86
CA VAL A 316 6.17 2.50 -12.53
C VAL A 316 7.66 2.63 -12.29
N SER A 317 8.23 2.04 -11.25
CA SER A 317 9.68 2.02 -11.06
C SER A 317 10.20 0.86 -10.23
N LEU A 318 11.48 0.57 -10.44
CA LEU A 318 12.31 -0.37 -9.69
C LEU A 318 13.62 0.32 -9.29
N PHE A 319 14.09 0.09 -8.07
CA PHE A 319 15.36 0.61 -7.58
C PHE A 319 16.11 -0.46 -6.79
N PHE A 320 17.24 -0.90 -7.34
CA PHE A 320 18.15 -1.83 -6.69
C PHE A 320 19.19 -1.06 -5.89
N ARG A 321 19.51 -1.56 -4.69
CA ARG A 321 20.58 -1.02 -3.85
C ARG A 321 21.27 -2.15 -3.10
N VAL A 322 22.56 -1.99 -2.86
CA VAL A 322 23.21 -2.69 -1.77
C VAL A 322 23.10 -1.84 -0.51
N PHE A 323 22.64 -2.45 0.58
CA PHE A 323 22.49 -1.80 1.87
C PHE A 323 22.75 -2.80 2.98
N GLN A 324 23.65 -2.46 3.91
CA GLN A 324 24.13 -3.37 4.97
C GLN A 324 24.62 -4.73 4.44
N GLY A 325 25.23 -4.75 3.25
CA GLY A 325 25.78 -5.95 2.61
C GLY A 325 24.74 -6.85 1.93
N GLU A 326 23.47 -6.46 1.91
CA GLU A 326 22.40 -7.21 1.24
C GLU A 326 21.84 -6.43 0.04
N LEU A 327 21.39 -7.16 -0.99
CA LEU A 327 20.73 -6.57 -2.15
C LEU A 327 19.26 -6.28 -1.83
N THR A 328 18.89 -5.01 -1.69
CA THR A 328 17.50 -4.56 -1.48
C THR A 328 16.87 -4.11 -2.80
N LEU A 329 15.54 -4.22 -2.87
CA LEU A 329 14.76 -3.76 -4.03
C LEU A 329 13.56 -2.95 -3.56
N THR A 330 13.37 -1.77 -4.13
CA THR A 330 12.14 -0.98 -3.98
C THR A 330 11.37 -0.97 -5.30
N ALA A 331 10.10 -1.39 -5.25
CA ALA A 331 9.17 -1.31 -6.38
C ALA A 331 8.03 -0.34 -6.07
N VAL A 332 7.69 0.52 -7.04
CA VAL A 332 6.62 1.51 -6.89
C VAL A 332 5.49 1.24 -7.87
N PHE A 333 4.26 1.29 -7.37
CA PHE A 333 3.03 1.16 -8.14
C PHE A 333 2.24 2.47 -8.05
N ARG A 334 1.88 3.06 -9.20
CA ARG A 334 0.98 4.23 -9.23
C ARG A 334 -0.45 3.85 -8.86
N THR A 335 -0.88 2.66 -9.29
CA THR A 335 -2.16 2.05 -8.93
C THR A 335 -1.97 0.56 -8.67
N HIS A 336 -2.68 -0.02 -7.71
CA HIS A 336 -2.49 -1.40 -7.30
C HIS A 336 -3.81 -2.04 -6.87
N ASN A 337 -4.13 -3.21 -7.41
CA ASN A 337 -5.24 -4.03 -6.90
C ASN A 337 -4.73 -4.81 -5.69
N GLY A 338 -5.27 -4.48 -4.50
CA GLY A 338 -4.85 -5.08 -3.23
C GLY A 338 -5.28 -6.54 -3.04
N MET A 339 -6.30 -7.00 -3.76
CA MET A 339 -6.85 -8.35 -3.58
C MET A 339 -6.17 -9.37 -4.49
N ASP A 340 -6.18 -9.14 -5.80
CA ASP A 340 -5.84 -10.18 -6.78
C ASP A 340 -4.42 -10.05 -7.34
N ALA A 341 -3.88 -8.83 -7.37
CA ALA A 341 -2.61 -8.55 -8.03
C ALA A 341 -1.45 -8.39 -7.06
N TRP A 342 -1.68 -7.83 -5.88
CA TRP A 342 -0.60 -7.41 -4.98
C TRP A 342 0.38 -8.54 -4.63
N LEU A 343 -0.15 -9.69 -4.18
CA LEU A 343 0.69 -10.83 -3.80
C LEU A 343 1.44 -11.41 -5.01
N LYS A 344 0.76 -11.53 -6.17
CA LYS A 344 1.38 -12.01 -7.43
C LYS A 344 2.52 -11.09 -7.86
N ASN A 345 2.31 -9.77 -7.78
CA ASN A 345 3.30 -8.76 -8.10
C ASN A 345 4.52 -8.84 -7.15
N ALA A 346 4.29 -8.89 -5.84
CA ALA A 346 5.37 -9.02 -4.86
C ALA A 346 6.22 -10.29 -5.11
N TRP A 347 5.56 -11.43 -5.38
CA TRP A 347 6.21 -12.69 -5.72
C TRP A 347 7.05 -12.60 -7.01
N GLY A 348 6.48 -12.01 -8.06
CA GLY A 348 7.19 -11.82 -9.33
C GLY A 348 8.41 -10.92 -9.18
N ILE A 349 8.26 -9.80 -8.45
CA ILE A 349 9.34 -8.83 -8.22
C ILE A 349 10.47 -9.45 -7.40
N ARG A 350 10.16 -10.33 -6.43
CA ARG A 350 11.18 -11.12 -5.75
C ARG A 350 12.01 -11.94 -6.72
N GLY A 351 11.39 -12.52 -7.76
CA GLY A 351 12.11 -13.20 -8.84
C GLY A 351 13.15 -12.32 -9.54
N LEU A 352 12.86 -11.04 -9.75
CA LEU A 352 13.84 -10.07 -10.28
C LEU A 352 15.00 -9.86 -9.29
N GLN A 353 14.68 -9.72 -8.01
CA GLN A 353 15.67 -9.54 -6.95
C GLN A 353 16.62 -10.73 -6.83
N GLU A 354 16.08 -11.94 -6.83
CA GLU A 354 16.85 -13.18 -6.78
C GLU A 354 17.68 -13.40 -8.04
N TYR A 355 17.15 -13.01 -9.21
CA TYR A 355 17.92 -13.05 -10.45
C TYR A 355 19.18 -12.19 -10.31
N VAL A 356 19.05 -10.91 -9.93
CA VAL A 356 20.21 -10.02 -9.76
C VAL A 356 21.13 -10.49 -8.63
N GLY A 357 20.57 -10.88 -7.47
CA GLY A 357 21.33 -11.34 -6.31
C GLY A 357 22.19 -12.57 -6.62
N ARG A 358 21.64 -13.55 -7.36
CA ARG A 358 22.38 -14.74 -7.79
C ARG A 358 23.58 -14.40 -8.67
N HIS A 359 23.43 -13.46 -9.59
CA HIS A 359 24.53 -13.07 -10.51
C HIS A 359 25.62 -12.26 -9.80
N LEU A 360 25.27 -11.54 -8.73
CA LEU A 360 26.23 -10.82 -7.89
C LEU A 360 26.83 -11.67 -6.76
N GLY A 361 26.32 -12.88 -6.52
CA GLY A 361 26.68 -13.68 -5.36
C GLY A 361 26.25 -13.06 -4.02
N MET A 362 25.19 -12.24 -4.03
CA MET A 362 24.71 -11.50 -2.86
C MET A 362 23.42 -12.09 -2.28
N LYS A 363 23.30 -12.04 -0.96
CA LYS A 363 22.03 -12.35 -0.28
C LYS A 363 21.01 -11.25 -0.61
N CYS A 364 19.78 -11.66 -0.93
CA CYS A 364 18.68 -10.73 -1.09
C CYS A 364 18.20 -10.26 0.29
N GLY A 365 18.26 -8.95 0.52
CA GLY A 365 17.64 -8.31 1.68
C GLY A 365 16.16 -8.00 1.44
N PRO A 366 15.58 -7.09 2.24
CA PRO A 366 14.15 -6.80 2.18
C PRO A 366 13.67 -6.28 0.81
N LEU A 367 12.49 -6.72 0.40
CA LEU A 367 11.72 -6.14 -0.70
C LEU A 367 10.77 -5.07 -0.15
N THR A 368 10.83 -3.86 -0.70
CA THR A 368 9.87 -2.79 -0.39
C THR A 368 8.92 -2.56 -1.55
N VAL A 369 7.62 -2.68 -1.32
CA VAL A 369 6.56 -2.34 -2.29
C VAL A 369 5.82 -1.10 -1.82
N ILE A 370 5.84 -0.04 -2.63
CA ILE A 370 5.12 1.21 -2.37
C ILE A 370 3.97 1.31 -3.36
N SER A 371 2.74 1.43 -2.84
CA SER A 371 1.54 1.56 -3.67
C SER A 371 0.91 2.93 -3.45
N HIS A 372 1.03 3.82 -4.44
CA HIS A 372 0.51 5.18 -4.38
C HIS A 372 -1.02 5.23 -4.29
N SER A 373 -1.70 4.35 -5.03
CA SER A 373 -3.16 4.16 -5.00
C SER A 373 -3.45 2.67 -4.93
N ILE A 374 -3.65 2.14 -3.73
CA ILE A 374 -4.02 0.72 -3.56
C ILE A 374 -5.48 0.60 -3.18
N SER A 375 -6.20 -0.30 -3.84
CA SER A 375 -7.63 -0.42 -3.59
C SER A 375 -8.22 -1.81 -3.68
N ILE A 376 -9.38 -1.95 -3.00
CA ILE A 376 -10.28 -3.10 -3.06
C ILE A 376 -11.45 -2.75 -3.97
N ASP A 377 -11.79 -3.66 -4.89
CA ASP A 377 -13.07 -3.65 -5.62
C ASP A 377 -14.21 -3.95 -4.67
N THR A 378 -15.33 -3.22 -4.74
CA THR A 378 -16.47 -3.48 -3.85
C THR A 378 -17.03 -4.89 -3.99
N SER A 379 -16.91 -5.54 -5.15
CA SER A 379 -17.24 -6.96 -5.35
C SER A 379 -16.40 -7.92 -4.50
N ARG A 380 -15.26 -7.47 -3.95
CA ARG A 380 -14.34 -8.26 -3.12
C ARG A 380 -14.43 -7.90 -1.63
N ASN A 381 -15.35 -7.04 -1.22
CA ASN A 381 -15.50 -6.61 0.17
C ASN A 381 -15.75 -7.78 1.13
N ASP A 382 -16.60 -8.74 0.77
CA ASP A 382 -16.89 -9.89 1.65
C ASP A 382 -15.65 -10.75 1.89
N PHE A 383 -14.87 -11.00 0.84
CA PHE A 383 -13.62 -11.75 0.98
C PHE A 383 -12.59 -10.97 1.79
N ALA A 384 -12.45 -9.67 1.54
CA ALA A 384 -11.57 -8.79 2.31
C ALA A 384 -11.95 -8.76 3.80
N ARG A 385 -13.26 -8.74 4.10
CA ARG A 385 -13.78 -8.81 5.46
C ARG A 385 -13.43 -10.15 6.13
N ARG A 386 -13.62 -11.29 5.46
CA ARG A 386 -13.21 -12.60 5.99
C ARG A 386 -11.71 -12.67 6.28
N VAL A 387 -10.89 -12.13 5.39
CA VAL A 387 -9.43 -12.03 5.61
C VAL A 387 -9.15 -11.17 6.85
N ALA A 388 -9.78 -10.01 6.97
CA ALA A 388 -9.62 -9.12 8.11
C ALA A 388 -10.09 -9.75 9.44
N ASP A 389 -11.25 -10.41 9.44
CA ASP A 389 -11.84 -11.07 10.61
C ASP A 389 -11.02 -12.30 11.05
N SER A 390 -10.25 -12.90 10.14
CA SER A 390 -9.30 -13.99 10.45
C SER A 390 -8.01 -13.52 11.16
N LYS A 391 -7.80 -12.20 11.28
CA LYS A 391 -6.58 -11.64 11.88
C LYS A 391 -6.49 -12.03 13.36
N GLN A 392 -5.35 -12.61 13.73
CA GLN A 392 -5.03 -12.93 15.12
C GLN A 392 -4.05 -11.90 15.69
N PHE A 393 -3.97 -11.81 17.01
CA PHE A 393 -2.93 -11.03 17.67
C PHE A 393 -1.56 -11.65 17.37
N VAL A 394 -0.59 -10.81 17.03
CA VAL A 394 0.81 -11.18 16.83
C VAL A 394 1.65 -10.15 17.56
N LEU A 395 2.56 -10.62 18.43
CA LEU A 395 3.56 -9.77 19.06
C LEU A 395 4.76 -9.66 18.11
N ASN A 396 5.03 -8.46 17.60
CA ASN A 396 6.20 -8.20 16.76
C ASN A 396 7.39 -7.83 17.63
N THR A 397 8.62 -8.10 17.19
CA THR A 397 9.83 -7.53 17.81
C THR A 397 9.94 -6.03 17.54
N ASP A 398 10.40 -5.21 18.50
CA ASP A 398 10.63 -3.78 18.24
C ASP A 398 11.95 -3.62 17.48
N TYR A 399 11.90 -2.87 16.38
CA TYR A 399 13.06 -2.64 15.55
C TYR A 399 14.05 -1.67 16.17
N ASN A 400 13.64 -0.86 17.15
CA ASN A 400 14.54 0.09 17.80
C ASN A 400 15.32 -0.55 18.96
N GLY A 401 15.04 -1.81 19.32
CA GLY A 401 15.74 -2.53 20.37
C GLY A 401 14.81 -3.14 21.41
N ARG A 402 15.37 -3.68 22.49
CA ARG A 402 14.61 -4.24 23.60
C ARG A 402 14.51 -3.24 24.73
N VAL A 403 13.39 -3.29 25.44
CA VAL A 403 13.14 -2.48 26.62
C VAL A 403 12.95 -3.42 27.81
N GLU A 404 13.75 -3.20 28.86
CA GLU A 404 13.66 -3.91 30.13
C GLU A 404 13.33 -2.90 31.22
N ILE A 405 12.35 -3.21 32.07
CA ILE A 405 11.91 -2.32 33.14
C ILE A 405 12.20 -2.99 34.49
N SER A 406 12.91 -2.27 35.37
CA SER A 406 13.21 -2.69 36.73
C SER A 406 12.89 -1.59 37.74
N THR A 407 12.86 -1.95 39.03
CA THR A 407 12.78 -1.00 40.14
C THR A 407 14.05 -1.08 40.96
N GLU A 408 14.84 -0.01 40.94
CA GLU A 408 16.18 0.07 41.54
C GLU A 408 16.33 1.43 42.24
N ASP A 409 16.97 1.45 43.42
CA ASP A 409 17.31 2.69 44.15
C ASP A 409 16.15 3.67 44.40
N GLY A 410 14.91 3.16 44.52
CA GLY A 410 13.73 3.99 44.72
C GLY A 410 13.20 4.68 43.45
N GLU A 411 13.66 4.25 42.28
CA GLU A 411 13.22 4.72 40.97
C GLU A 411 12.81 3.56 40.06
N ILE A 412 12.07 3.88 39.00
CA ILE A 412 11.86 2.98 37.86
C ILE A 412 13.05 3.18 36.92
N ALA A 413 13.67 2.09 36.49
CA ALA A 413 14.74 2.09 35.49
C ALA A 413 14.25 1.40 34.22
N VAL A 414 14.33 2.09 33.08
CA VAL A 414 14.01 1.57 31.76
C VAL A 414 15.30 1.44 30.97
N THR A 415 15.76 0.21 30.80
CA THR A 415 16.99 -0.11 30.06
C THR A 415 16.64 -0.38 28.61
N HIS A 416 17.18 0.44 27.71
CA HIS A 416 17.07 0.26 26.26
C HIS A 416 18.34 -0.41 25.74
N THR A 417 18.20 -1.60 25.17
CA THR A 417 19.29 -2.37 24.57
C THR A 417 19.06 -2.62 23.10
N ARG A 418 20.12 -2.84 22.34
CA ARG A 418 20.05 -3.35 20.97
C ARG A 418 19.54 -4.79 20.97
N PRO A 419 19.09 -5.33 19.82
CA PRO A 419 18.72 -6.75 19.69
C PRO A 419 19.85 -7.72 20.08
N ASP A 420 21.11 -7.32 19.92
CA ASP A 420 22.31 -8.06 20.35
C ASP A 420 22.62 -7.95 21.86
N GLY A 421 21.82 -7.22 22.62
CA GLY A 421 21.98 -6.99 24.06
C GLY A 421 22.84 -5.77 24.43
N THR A 422 23.46 -5.07 23.47
CA THR A 422 24.30 -3.91 23.75
C THR A 422 23.48 -2.75 24.34
N PRO A 423 23.84 -2.19 25.51
CA PRO A 423 23.14 -1.04 26.08
C PRO A 423 23.20 0.22 25.20
N ILE A 424 22.04 0.86 25.01
CA ILE A 424 21.91 2.14 24.31
C ILE A 424 21.79 3.27 25.33
N ASN A 425 20.79 3.17 26.22
CA ASN A 425 20.50 4.18 27.23
C ASN A 425 19.71 3.58 28.41
N VAL A 426 19.76 4.26 29.56
CA VAL A 426 18.91 3.94 30.72
C VAL A 426 18.16 5.20 31.14
N TYR A 427 16.83 5.10 31.20
CA TYR A 427 15.94 6.17 31.64
C TYR A 427 15.51 5.90 33.08
N ARG A 428 15.63 6.89 33.96
CA ARG A 428 15.33 6.74 35.39
C ARG A 428 14.37 7.82 35.87
N GLY A 429 13.46 7.42 36.75
CA GLY A 429 12.60 8.36 37.45
C GLY A 429 11.44 7.70 38.18
N THR A 430 10.69 8.50 38.92
CA THR A 430 9.52 8.05 39.70
C THR A 430 8.18 8.35 39.00
N SER A 431 8.19 9.17 37.95
CA SER A 431 6.99 9.53 37.18
C SER A 431 6.94 8.72 35.88
N THR A 432 5.90 7.88 35.73
CA THR A 432 5.66 7.11 34.51
C THR A 432 5.35 7.99 33.31
N GLU A 433 4.74 9.16 33.54
CA GLU A 433 4.47 10.15 32.49
C GLU A 433 5.73 10.80 31.94
N ARG A 434 6.65 11.19 32.83
CA ARG A 434 7.94 11.72 32.41
C ARG A 434 8.73 10.68 31.61
N LEU A 435 8.77 9.43 32.09
CA LEU A 435 9.45 8.34 31.38
C LEU A 435 8.82 8.11 30.00
N GLN A 436 7.49 8.07 29.90
CA GLN A 436 6.79 8.00 28.62
C GLN A 436 7.26 9.10 27.65
N HIS A 437 7.28 10.36 28.09
CA HIS A 437 7.71 11.50 27.25
C HIS A 437 9.17 11.37 26.81
N GLU A 438 10.06 10.92 27.70
CA GLU A 438 11.48 10.69 27.38
C GLU A 438 11.64 9.55 26.36
N LEU A 439 10.94 8.42 26.54
CA LEU A 439 10.96 7.28 25.63
C LEU A 439 10.42 7.65 24.23
N TYR A 440 9.34 8.44 24.17
CA TYR A 440 8.79 8.92 22.91
C TYR A 440 9.70 9.91 22.20
N ARG A 441 10.20 10.93 22.91
CA ARG A 441 11.13 11.95 22.37
C ARG A 441 12.32 11.26 21.70
N ASP A 442 12.86 10.26 22.38
CA ASP A 442 14.05 9.54 21.96
C ASP A 442 13.77 8.45 20.90
N ASN A 443 12.53 8.25 20.48
CA ASN A 443 12.10 7.15 19.59
C ASN A 443 12.62 5.79 20.09
N VAL A 444 12.46 5.48 21.39
CA VAL A 444 12.90 4.20 21.95
C VAL A 444 12.12 3.02 21.37
N LEU A 445 10.83 3.24 21.08
CA LEU A 445 9.92 2.24 20.52
C LEU A 445 9.49 2.62 19.10
N SER A 446 9.24 1.60 18.28
CA SER A 446 8.76 1.71 16.90
C SER A 446 7.51 0.90 16.62
N ASP A 447 7.17 -0.07 17.47
CA ASP A 447 5.97 -0.91 17.37
C ASP A 447 4.89 -0.46 18.37
N ILE A 448 3.64 -0.37 17.90
CA ILE A 448 2.49 0.08 18.70
C ILE A 448 2.16 -0.91 19.81
N GLY A 449 2.28 -2.22 19.55
CA GLY A 449 2.06 -3.23 20.58
C GLY A 449 3.08 -3.07 21.69
N HIS A 450 4.37 -3.02 21.35
CA HIS A 450 5.41 -2.80 22.35
C HIS A 450 5.27 -1.49 23.12
N ALA A 451 4.77 -0.43 22.49
CA ALA A 451 4.42 0.81 23.17
C ALA A 451 3.32 0.60 24.23
N ILE A 452 2.22 -0.08 23.91
CA ILE A 452 1.16 -0.41 24.88
C ILE A 452 1.72 -1.27 26.02
N PHE A 453 2.47 -2.34 25.70
CA PHE A 453 3.04 -3.22 26.73
C PHE A 453 4.06 -2.49 27.61
N THR A 454 4.89 -1.61 27.05
CA THR A 454 5.80 -0.77 27.84
C THR A 454 5.02 0.12 28.80
N GLY A 455 3.89 0.70 28.35
CA GLY A 455 3.00 1.47 29.22
C GLY A 455 2.44 0.67 30.39
N LEU A 456 1.96 -0.56 30.13
CA LEU A 456 1.49 -1.49 31.17
C LEU A 456 2.59 -1.75 32.21
N GLU A 457 3.79 -2.13 31.74
CA GLU A 457 4.91 -2.49 32.61
C GLU A 457 5.47 -1.30 33.41
N LEU A 458 5.46 -0.09 32.84
CA LEU A 458 5.81 1.13 33.58
C LEU A 458 4.89 1.35 34.79
N GLU A 459 3.58 1.15 34.61
CA GLU A 459 2.62 1.39 35.68
C GLU A 459 2.62 0.25 36.72
N LYS A 460 2.87 -1.00 36.31
CA LYS A 460 3.17 -2.11 37.23
C LYS A 460 4.41 -1.82 38.09
N ALA A 461 5.49 -1.34 37.46
CA ALA A 461 6.71 -0.96 38.17
C ALA A 461 6.45 0.18 39.17
N LYS A 462 5.60 1.14 38.81
CA LYS A 462 5.17 2.23 39.70
C LYS A 462 4.42 1.69 40.93
N ALA A 463 3.49 0.76 40.75
CA ALA A 463 2.76 0.14 41.85
C ALA A 463 3.69 -0.60 42.83
N VAL A 464 4.70 -1.32 42.31
CA VAL A 464 5.75 -1.95 43.14
C VAL A 464 6.52 -0.90 43.93
N LEU A 465 6.95 0.18 43.27
CA LEU A 465 7.68 1.26 43.93
C LEU A 465 6.87 1.91 45.06
N ASP A 466 5.60 2.20 44.82
CA ASP A 466 4.70 2.80 45.82
C ASP A 466 4.48 1.88 47.01
N SER A 467 4.33 0.56 46.78
CA SER A 467 4.17 -0.41 47.85
C SER A 467 5.40 -0.48 48.78
N ARG A 468 6.61 -0.35 48.21
CA ARG A 468 7.87 -0.34 48.97
C ARG A 468 8.02 0.94 49.78
N ILE A 469 7.60 2.09 49.23
CA ILE A 469 7.61 3.38 49.93
C ILE A 469 6.56 3.43 51.05
N SER A 470 5.41 2.77 50.90
CA SER A 470 4.42 2.66 51.99
C SER A 470 4.86 1.78 53.17
N GLY A 471 5.92 0.97 53.01
CA GLY A 471 6.45 0.07 54.03
C GLY A 471 7.77 0.49 54.69
N ALA A 472 8.39 1.60 54.30
CA ALA A 472 9.69 2.07 54.82
C ALA A 472 9.75 3.60 54.92
N GLU A 473 10.51 4.12 55.90
CA GLU A 473 10.78 5.56 56.03
C GLU A 473 11.35 6.13 54.72
N ARG A 474 10.79 7.27 54.28
CA ARG A 474 11.15 7.95 53.02
C ARG A 474 12.68 8.15 52.93
N PRO A 475 13.36 7.63 51.90
CA PRO A 475 14.71 8.08 51.60
C PRO A 475 14.67 9.56 51.17
N GLU A 476 15.68 10.33 51.56
CA GLU A 476 15.85 11.72 51.14
C GLU A 476 15.80 11.84 49.60
N LYS A 477 15.10 12.87 49.10
CA LYS A 477 15.06 13.25 47.69
C LYS A 477 16.49 13.43 47.16
N LYS A 478 17.04 12.44 46.47
CA LYS A 478 18.18 12.67 45.57
C LYS A 478 17.69 13.45 44.37
N GLY A 479 18.48 14.43 43.94
CA GLY A 479 18.20 15.27 42.77
C GLY A 479 17.99 14.44 41.50
N PRO A 480 17.45 15.05 40.42
CA PRO A 480 16.98 14.32 39.26
C PRO A 480 18.03 13.34 38.74
N GLY A 481 17.72 12.03 38.78
CA GLY A 481 18.51 10.99 38.15
C GLY A 481 18.73 11.34 36.69
N GLY A 482 19.99 11.57 36.33
CA GLY A 482 20.38 11.97 34.98
C GLY A 482 20.25 10.82 34.00
N THR A 483 19.81 11.13 32.78
CA THR A 483 19.87 10.20 31.64
C THR A 483 21.35 9.96 31.30
N LYS A 484 21.79 8.70 31.28
CA LYS A 484 23.18 8.36 30.94
C LYS A 484 23.24 7.61 29.62
N ARG A 485 23.54 8.34 28.54
CA ARG A 485 23.71 7.80 27.19
C ARG A 485 25.00 6.96 27.13
N LEU A 486 24.89 5.68 26.75
CA LEU A 486 26.00 4.72 26.83
C LEU A 486 26.65 4.40 25.47
N SER A 487 26.02 4.72 24.34
CA SER A 487 26.62 4.53 23.02
C SER A 487 26.03 5.45 21.93
N ALA A 488 26.84 5.71 20.89
CA ALA A 488 26.42 6.39 19.66
C ALA A 488 26.31 5.37 18.50
N GLY A 489 25.23 5.47 17.73
CA GLY A 489 24.92 4.57 16.61
C GLY A 489 24.09 3.37 17.05
N CYS A 490 22.91 3.20 16.46
CA CYS A 490 22.09 1.99 16.60
C CYS A 490 22.05 1.29 15.24
N PRO A 491 22.79 0.18 15.03
CA PRO A 491 22.64 -0.65 13.85
C PRO A 491 21.52 -1.66 14.14
N THR A 492 20.28 -1.18 14.10
CA THR A 492 19.15 -2.06 13.83
C THR A 492 18.72 -1.84 12.39
N GLU A 493 18.19 -2.87 11.73
CA GLU A 493 17.64 -2.74 10.37
C GLU A 493 16.79 -1.46 10.30
N PRO A 494 16.96 -0.62 9.27
CA PRO A 494 16.32 0.67 9.23
C PRO A 494 14.81 0.51 9.36
N ARG A 495 14.26 1.07 10.46
CA ARG A 495 12.82 1.23 10.69
C ARG A 495 12.13 1.55 9.37
N SER A 496 11.05 0.85 9.06
CA SER A 496 10.17 1.30 8.00
C SER A 496 9.50 2.60 8.46
N LEU A 497 10.17 3.72 8.20
CA LEU A 497 9.87 5.01 8.81
C LEU A 497 8.73 5.71 8.06
N VAL A 498 7.77 6.21 8.81
CA VAL A 498 6.80 7.20 8.39
C VAL A 498 6.83 8.36 9.38
N ILE A 499 6.88 9.58 8.85
CA ILE A 499 6.76 10.83 9.63
C ILE A 499 5.48 11.50 9.15
N THR A 500 4.59 11.84 10.09
CA THR A 500 3.36 12.59 9.78
C THR A 500 3.38 13.86 10.61
N ARG A 501 3.37 15.02 9.96
CA ARG A 501 3.38 16.33 10.60
C ARG A 501 2.45 17.30 9.91
N ASP A 502 2.06 18.33 10.65
CA ASP A 502 1.22 19.41 10.14
C ASP A 502 2.04 20.54 9.51
N ASP A 503 3.36 20.55 9.68
CA ASP A 503 4.22 21.56 9.10
C ASP A 503 5.51 20.96 8.50
N PRO A 504 6.08 21.58 7.44
CA PRO A 504 7.26 21.06 6.75
C PRO A 504 8.55 21.16 7.58
N LEU A 505 8.66 22.14 8.49
CA LEU A 505 9.88 22.33 9.29
C LEU A 505 10.00 21.28 10.39
N GLY A 506 8.91 21.00 11.11
CA GLY A 506 8.80 19.92 12.08
C GLY A 506 9.02 18.56 11.43
N ALA A 507 8.47 18.34 10.22
CA ALA A 507 8.74 17.14 9.44
C ALA A 507 10.23 16.98 9.12
N TRP A 508 10.89 18.06 8.69
CA TRP A 508 12.33 18.07 8.42
C TRP A 508 13.16 17.82 9.67
N LYS A 509 12.87 18.48 10.79
CA LYS A 509 13.56 18.28 12.08
C LYS A 509 13.47 16.84 12.54
N GLU A 510 12.28 16.23 12.45
CA GLU A 510 12.09 14.82 12.81
C GLU A 510 12.84 13.88 11.87
N LEU A 511 12.89 14.20 10.57
CA LEU A 511 13.67 13.43 9.59
C LEU A 511 15.17 13.50 9.88
N VAL A 512 15.69 14.70 10.20
CA VAL A 512 17.09 14.90 10.61
C VAL A 512 17.40 14.12 11.89
N PHE A 513 16.52 14.19 12.90
CA PHE A 513 16.64 13.41 14.12
C PHE A 513 16.71 11.90 13.83
N CYS A 514 15.83 11.39 12.98
CA CYS A 514 15.82 9.97 12.63
C CYS A 514 17.12 9.56 11.92
N LEU A 515 17.63 10.38 11.01
CA LEU A 515 18.90 10.10 10.33
C LEU A 515 20.11 10.20 11.26
N ASP A 516 20.15 11.16 12.18
CA ASP A 516 21.23 11.24 13.18
C ASP A 516 21.19 10.05 14.15
N ARG A 517 20.00 9.59 14.53
CA ARG A 517 19.90 8.49 15.50
C ARG A 517 20.07 7.11 14.85
N PHE A 518 19.42 6.88 13.72
CA PHE A 518 19.27 5.56 13.10
C PHE A 518 19.95 5.43 11.73
N GLY A 519 20.52 6.52 11.19
CA GLY A 519 21.18 6.48 9.90
C GLY A 519 22.41 5.56 9.91
N VAL A 520 22.45 4.67 8.93
CA VAL A 520 23.52 3.69 8.72
C VAL A 520 24.65 4.35 7.92
N PRO A 521 25.93 4.21 8.33
CA PRO A 521 27.04 4.73 7.55
C PRO A 521 27.17 3.98 6.23
N VAL A 522 27.30 4.72 5.14
CA VAL A 522 27.49 4.21 3.77
C VAL A 522 28.59 5.01 3.10
N MET A 523 29.57 4.32 2.50
CA MET A 523 30.62 4.96 1.74
C MET A 523 30.19 5.15 0.28
N LEU A 524 30.08 6.41 -0.16
CA LEU A 524 29.74 6.76 -1.54
C LEU A 524 30.94 7.35 -2.28
N ARG A 525 30.90 7.38 -3.62
CA ARG A 525 31.91 8.08 -4.45
C ARG A 525 32.15 9.54 -4.02
N LYS A 526 31.11 10.22 -3.51
CA LYS A 526 31.16 11.62 -3.03
C LYS A 526 31.51 11.75 -1.54
N GLY A 527 31.94 10.67 -0.89
CA GLY A 527 32.27 10.60 0.53
C GLY A 527 31.23 9.88 1.39
N GLU A 528 31.56 9.74 2.67
CA GLU A 528 30.73 9.06 3.66
C GLU A 528 29.39 9.78 3.90
N ARG A 529 28.34 8.97 4.05
CA ARG A 529 26.98 9.41 4.34
C ARG A 529 26.38 8.59 5.47
N ARG A 530 25.43 9.18 6.20
CA ARG A 530 24.51 8.42 7.06
C ARG A 530 23.16 8.34 6.36
N GLU A 531 22.69 7.14 6.06
CA GLU A 531 21.58 6.88 5.14
C GLU A 531 20.43 6.10 5.83
N LEU A 532 19.20 6.43 5.45
CA LEU A 532 18.00 5.62 5.70
C LEU A 532 17.31 5.32 4.36
N GLN A 533 16.75 4.12 4.23
CA GLN A 533 16.01 3.70 3.04
C GLN A 533 14.50 3.91 3.17
N ASN A 534 13.86 4.22 2.04
CA ASN A 534 12.40 4.21 1.85
C ASN A 534 11.61 5.02 2.91
N VAL A 535 12.13 6.19 3.31
CA VAL A 535 11.47 7.06 4.28
C VAL A 535 10.28 7.78 3.64
N LYS A 536 9.11 7.68 4.28
CA LYS A 536 7.89 8.37 3.86
C LYS A 536 7.60 9.53 4.82
N VAL A 537 7.38 10.72 4.28
CA VAL A 537 6.99 11.91 5.05
C VAL A 537 5.68 12.43 4.52
N VAL A 538 4.67 12.54 5.38
CA VAL A 538 3.35 13.09 5.10
C VAL A 538 3.25 14.45 5.79
N ILE A 539 3.02 15.49 4.99
CA ILE A 539 2.89 16.88 5.43
C ILE A 539 1.43 17.28 5.18
N ARG A 540 0.66 17.49 6.25
CA ARG A 540 -0.79 17.70 6.15
C ARG A 540 -1.17 19.16 5.90
N ASP A 541 -0.48 20.07 6.55
CA ASP A 541 -0.60 21.50 6.33
C ASP A 541 0.76 22.09 5.95
N PHE A 542 0.79 23.36 5.59
CA PHE A 542 1.96 24.03 5.06
C PHE A 542 2.16 25.40 5.70
N GLU A 543 1.98 25.45 7.02
CA GLU A 543 2.31 26.63 7.80
C GLU A 543 3.82 26.81 7.91
N VAL A 544 4.26 28.06 7.82
CA VAL A 544 5.70 28.40 7.74
C VAL A 544 5.98 29.55 8.68
N ASN A 545 6.95 29.35 9.58
CA ASN A 545 7.51 30.42 10.40
C ASN A 545 8.88 30.87 9.83
N PRO A 546 8.95 32.04 9.17
CA PRO A 546 10.18 32.51 8.53
C PRO A 546 11.34 32.76 9.50
N GLU A 547 11.06 33.22 10.71
CA GLU A 547 12.08 33.46 11.73
C GLU A 547 12.67 32.15 12.27
N GLU A 548 11.86 31.10 12.30
CA GLU A 548 12.33 29.78 12.68
C GLU A 548 13.21 29.14 11.60
N LEU A 549 12.85 29.29 10.31
CA LEU A 549 13.65 28.81 9.18
C LEU A 549 15.07 29.40 9.17
N LYS A 550 15.21 30.69 9.50
CA LYS A 550 16.51 31.38 9.54
C LYS A 550 17.49 30.73 10.51
N LYS A 551 17.00 30.19 11.64
CA LYS A 551 17.85 29.49 12.63
C LYS A 551 18.61 28.30 12.02
N TYR A 552 18.06 27.71 10.96
CA TYR A 552 18.62 26.55 10.28
C TYR A 552 19.28 26.89 8.94
N GLY A 553 19.47 28.17 8.64
CA GLY A 553 20.13 28.63 7.42
C GLY A 553 19.24 28.64 6.17
N PHE A 554 17.91 28.58 6.35
CA PHE A 554 16.96 28.75 5.24
C PHE A 554 16.41 30.18 5.23
N THR A 555 16.30 30.76 4.04
CA THR A 555 15.65 32.06 3.83
C THR A 555 14.44 31.88 2.92
N LEU A 556 13.38 32.67 3.14
CA LEU A 556 12.21 32.65 2.25
C LEU A 556 12.60 32.95 0.79
N SER A 557 13.52 33.90 0.58
CA SER A 557 14.02 34.20 -0.77
C SER A 557 14.65 32.98 -1.44
N GLY A 558 15.51 32.25 -0.74
CA GLY A 558 16.14 31.05 -1.29
C GLY A 558 15.16 29.91 -1.55
N LEU A 559 14.09 29.80 -0.74
CA LEU A 559 13.00 28.84 -0.99
C LEU A 559 12.18 29.23 -2.22
N GLU A 560 11.89 30.52 -2.40
CA GLU A 560 11.18 31.04 -3.57
C GLU A 560 12.02 30.96 -4.86
N ASP A 561 13.34 31.12 -4.77
CA ASP A 561 14.25 30.90 -5.90
C ASP A 561 14.16 29.45 -6.39
N PHE A 562 14.20 28.50 -5.45
CA PHE A 562 14.03 27.07 -5.77
C PHE A 562 12.63 26.74 -6.30
N ARG A 563 11.59 27.41 -5.79
CA ARG A 563 10.24 27.32 -6.34
C ARG A 563 10.25 27.70 -7.82
N ARG A 564 10.86 28.83 -8.19
CA ARG A 564 10.95 29.29 -9.59
C ARG A 564 11.69 28.30 -10.48
N GLU A 565 12.76 27.67 -9.98
CA GLU A 565 13.49 26.63 -10.72
C GLU A 565 12.62 25.43 -11.14
N LEU A 566 11.66 25.01 -10.30
CA LEU A 566 10.74 23.91 -10.66
C LEU A 566 9.70 24.29 -11.71
N PHE A 567 9.47 25.58 -11.96
CA PHE A 567 8.60 26.06 -13.04
C PHE A 567 9.36 26.36 -14.32
N ARG A 568 10.70 26.37 -14.30
CA ARG A 568 11.53 26.74 -15.43
C ARG A 568 11.37 25.77 -16.59
N GLU A 569 11.00 26.27 -17.76
CA GLU A 569 10.74 25.48 -18.96
C GLU A 569 12.05 25.16 -19.69
N GLU A 570 12.87 26.18 -19.92
CA GLU A 570 14.13 26.06 -20.66
C GLU A 570 15.26 25.42 -19.84
N LEU A 571 16.02 24.55 -20.49
CA LEU A 571 17.26 24.01 -19.94
C LEU A 571 18.36 25.10 -20.00
N PRO A 572 18.94 25.54 -18.86
CA PRO A 572 20.03 26.51 -18.87
C PRO A 572 21.24 26.00 -19.66
N PRO A 573 21.99 26.89 -20.36
CA PRO A 573 23.22 26.51 -21.04
C PRO A 573 24.20 25.79 -20.10
N GLY A 574 24.68 24.62 -20.52
CA GLY A 574 25.63 23.81 -19.74
C GLY A 574 25.02 22.90 -18.68
N ALA A 575 23.71 22.95 -18.42
CA ALA A 575 23.03 22.00 -17.55
C ALA A 575 22.68 20.71 -18.31
N GLU A 576 22.91 19.53 -17.71
CA GLU A 576 22.50 18.25 -18.31
C GLU A 576 20.98 18.00 -18.19
N TYR A 577 20.38 18.47 -17.10
CA TYR A 577 18.94 18.52 -16.87
C TYR A 577 18.58 19.57 -15.81
N THR A 578 17.30 19.96 -15.77
CA THR A 578 16.67 20.57 -14.59
C THR A 578 15.32 19.90 -14.33
N CYS A 579 14.88 19.86 -13.08
CA CYS A 579 13.56 19.29 -12.75
C CYS A 579 12.43 20.08 -13.44
N GLY A 580 12.51 21.41 -13.50
CA GLY A 580 11.53 22.24 -14.18
C GLY A 580 11.41 21.87 -15.67
N ASN A 581 12.53 21.78 -16.39
CA ASN A 581 12.50 21.42 -17.82
C ASN A 581 11.88 20.04 -18.02
N ARG A 582 12.20 19.05 -17.15
CA ARG A 582 11.60 17.70 -17.19
C ARG A 582 10.08 17.70 -16.96
N ILE A 583 9.58 18.64 -16.16
CA ILE A 583 8.15 18.77 -15.86
C ILE A 583 7.40 19.49 -16.99
N ARG A 584 8.02 20.51 -17.59
CA ARG A 584 7.29 21.46 -18.45
C ARG A 584 7.47 21.25 -19.95
N GLU A 585 8.63 20.76 -20.42
CA GLU A 585 8.90 20.80 -21.87
C GLU A 585 9.73 19.62 -22.42
N TYR A 586 10.58 18.99 -21.60
CA TYR A 586 11.54 17.96 -22.05
C TYR A 586 10.92 16.81 -22.85
N TYR A 587 9.70 16.40 -22.51
CA TYR A 587 9.01 15.30 -23.19
C TYR A 587 8.12 15.76 -24.37
N GLY A 588 8.16 17.04 -24.71
CA GLY A 588 7.33 17.67 -25.76
C GLY A 588 5.95 18.09 -25.27
N PHE A 589 5.71 18.13 -23.96
CA PHE A 589 4.46 18.58 -23.37
C PHE A 589 4.67 19.14 -21.95
N ASP A 590 3.72 19.97 -21.51
CA ASP A 590 3.66 20.47 -20.14
C ASP A 590 2.83 19.53 -19.26
N PHE A 591 3.50 18.84 -18.33
CA PHE A 591 2.83 17.92 -17.41
C PHE A 591 1.85 18.62 -16.48
N LEU A 592 2.12 19.85 -16.03
CA LEU A 592 1.20 20.55 -15.13
C LEU A 592 -0.11 20.86 -15.85
N GLN A 593 -0.04 21.27 -17.11
CA GLN A 593 -1.22 21.46 -17.94
C GLN A 593 -1.96 20.13 -18.17
N CYS A 594 -1.24 19.04 -18.45
CA CYS A 594 -1.83 17.71 -18.57
C CYS A 594 -2.62 17.30 -17.31
N VAL A 595 -2.09 17.58 -16.11
CA VAL A 595 -2.79 17.29 -14.85
C VAL A 595 -4.08 18.11 -14.74
N ILE A 596 -4.03 19.41 -15.06
CA ILE A 596 -5.19 20.30 -15.03
C ILE A 596 -6.27 19.79 -16.00
N ASP A 597 -5.89 19.46 -17.23
CA ASP A 597 -6.82 18.99 -18.25
C ASP A 597 -7.49 17.68 -17.82
N LYS A 598 -6.72 16.70 -17.34
CA LYS A 598 -7.27 15.41 -16.89
C LYS A 598 -8.21 15.55 -15.69
N LEU A 599 -7.79 16.30 -14.66
CA LEU A 599 -8.57 16.43 -13.44
C LEU A 599 -9.81 17.32 -13.60
N SER A 600 -9.81 18.25 -14.57
CA SER A 600 -11.01 19.02 -14.92
C SER A 600 -12.09 18.18 -15.60
N VAL A 601 -11.70 17.16 -16.38
CA VAL A 601 -12.62 16.20 -17.00
C VAL A 601 -13.08 15.15 -15.99
N TYR A 602 -12.14 14.63 -15.19
CA TYR A 602 -12.43 13.59 -14.20
C TYR A 602 -11.56 13.74 -12.95
N SER A 603 -12.16 14.25 -11.87
CA SER A 603 -11.43 14.58 -10.64
C SER A 603 -10.73 13.40 -9.96
N ASN A 604 -11.24 12.18 -10.12
CA ASN A 604 -10.65 10.97 -9.53
C ASN A 604 -9.69 10.24 -10.47
N ASP A 605 -9.15 10.90 -11.49
CA ASP A 605 -8.21 10.31 -12.44
C ASP A 605 -6.94 9.80 -11.73
N ARG A 606 -6.45 8.63 -12.15
CA ARG A 606 -5.28 7.97 -11.55
C ARG A 606 -4.06 7.91 -12.48
N ASP A 607 -4.12 8.64 -13.58
CA ASP A 607 -3.11 8.69 -14.62
C ASP A 607 -2.40 10.06 -14.67
N CYS A 608 -2.59 10.90 -13.63
CA CYS A 608 -1.87 12.16 -13.43
C CYS A 608 -0.47 11.93 -12.83
N TYR A 609 0.30 11.05 -13.48
CA TYR A 609 1.63 10.60 -13.06
C TYR A 609 2.70 11.01 -14.08
N LEU A 610 3.86 11.45 -13.59
CA LEU A 610 5.04 11.75 -14.40
C LEU A 610 6.26 11.02 -13.86
N SER A 611 7.04 10.41 -14.76
CA SER A 611 8.44 10.06 -14.52
C SER A 611 9.35 11.19 -15.02
N LEU A 612 10.19 11.73 -14.15
CA LEU A 612 11.26 12.66 -14.53
C LEU A 612 12.50 11.92 -15.04
N TRP A 613 12.61 10.62 -14.74
CA TRP A 613 13.66 9.74 -15.24
C TRP A 613 13.34 9.29 -16.67
N ASP A 614 14.25 9.57 -17.61
CA ASP A 614 14.26 9.08 -18.99
C ASP A 614 15.17 7.85 -19.06
N PRO A 615 14.62 6.62 -19.18
CA PRO A 615 15.41 5.39 -19.12
C PRO A 615 16.51 5.27 -20.17
N LYS A 616 16.39 5.91 -21.33
CA LYS A 616 17.44 5.84 -22.37
C LYS A 616 18.62 6.74 -22.05
N LYS A 617 18.36 7.92 -21.48
CA LYS A 617 19.38 8.92 -21.15
C LYS A 617 19.96 8.71 -19.75
N ASP A 618 19.10 8.65 -18.75
CA ASP A 618 19.49 8.78 -17.34
C ASP A 618 20.03 7.46 -16.77
N THR A 619 19.72 6.32 -17.39
CA THR A 619 20.30 5.04 -16.99
C THR A 619 21.80 4.92 -17.30
N PHE A 620 22.32 5.69 -18.26
CA PHE A 620 23.75 5.70 -18.63
C PHE A 620 24.43 7.07 -18.45
N GLY A 621 23.68 8.08 -17.99
CA GLY A 621 24.15 9.46 -17.83
C GLY A 621 24.94 9.72 -16.54
N GLY A 622 25.68 10.84 -16.51
CA GLY A 622 26.51 11.24 -15.37
C GLY A 622 25.76 12.07 -14.32
N ASP A 623 24.96 13.06 -14.75
CA ASP A 623 24.09 13.82 -13.85
C ASP A 623 22.62 13.46 -14.11
N VAL A 624 21.99 12.83 -13.12
CA VAL A 624 20.68 12.17 -13.30
C VAL A 624 19.69 12.58 -12.21
N PRO A 625 18.38 12.69 -12.53
CA PRO A 625 17.37 13.26 -11.62
C PRO A 625 17.32 12.60 -10.26
N SER A 626 17.40 13.39 -9.19
CA SER A 626 17.12 12.90 -7.82
C SER A 626 15.62 12.77 -7.56
N LEU A 627 14.82 13.75 -8.02
CA LEU A 627 13.36 13.66 -8.09
C LEU A 627 13.00 12.77 -9.28
N THR A 628 12.38 11.63 -9.02
CA THR A 628 12.11 10.64 -10.07
C THR A 628 10.66 10.66 -10.55
N SER A 629 9.71 11.01 -9.68
CA SER A 629 8.30 11.07 -10.11
C SER A 629 7.43 12.01 -9.30
N LEU A 630 6.37 12.49 -9.96
CA LEU A 630 5.28 13.27 -9.39
C LEU A 630 3.95 12.59 -9.67
N PHE A 631 3.05 12.58 -8.69
CA PHE A 631 1.71 12.04 -8.84
C PHE A 631 0.68 12.94 -8.16
N PHE A 632 -0.21 13.52 -8.96
CA PHE A 632 -1.31 14.37 -8.51
C PHE A 632 -2.61 13.57 -8.42
N ARG A 633 -3.39 13.80 -7.37
CA ARG A 633 -4.71 13.18 -7.19
C ARG A 633 -5.66 14.14 -6.49
N VAL A 634 -6.94 14.10 -6.83
CA VAL A 634 -7.97 14.59 -5.92
C VAL A 634 -8.33 13.47 -4.96
N PHE A 635 -8.29 13.76 -3.66
CA PHE A 635 -8.62 12.80 -2.62
C PHE A 635 -9.23 13.52 -1.42
N GLN A 636 -10.39 13.05 -0.95
CA GLN A 636 -11.17 13.70 0.11
C GLN A 636 -11.39 15.21 -0.12
N GLY A 637 -11.61 15.61 -1.38
CA GLY A 637 -11.90 17.00 -1.77
C GLY A 637 -10.70 17.93 -1.89
N GLY A 638 -9.47 17.46 -1.60
CA GLY A 638 -8.24 18.23 -1.79
C GLY A 638 -7.33 17.66 -2.89
N LEU A 639 -6.55 18.53 -3.53
CA LEU A 639 -5.50 18.09 -4.46
C LEU A 639 -4.27 17.63 -3.66
N THR A 640 -3.98 16.34 -3.65
CA THR A 640 -2.78 15.76 -3.03
C THR A 640 -1.65 15.66 -4.05
N LEU A 641 -0.41 15.73 -3.55
CA LEU A 641 0.80 15.52 -4.34
C LEU A 641 1.67 14.46 -3.68
N THR A 642 2.05 13.44 -4.44
CA THR A 642 3.12 12.52 -4.05
C THR A 642 4.36 12.77 -4.90
N ALA A 643 5.50 12.99 -4.24
CA ALA A 643 6.80 13.12 -4.88
C ALA A 643 7.74 12.01 -4.42
N VAL A 644 8.42 11.37 -5.36
CA VAL A 644 9.36 10.28 -5.08
C VAL A 644 10.76 10.70 -5.48
N TYR A 645 11.71 10.50 -4.58
CA TYR A 645 13.12 10.75 -4.80
C TYR A 645 13.91 9.46 -4.64
N ARG A 646 14.77 9.15 -5.62
CA ARG A 646 15.70 8.01 -5.52
C ARG A 646 16.75 8.26 -4.45
N THR A 647 17.28 9.48 -4.40
CA THR A 647 18.33 9.92 -3.48
C THR A 647 18.03 11.33 -3.00
N HIS A 648 18.20 11.59 -1.71
CA HIS A 648 17.85 12.87 -1.11
C HIS A 648 18.87 13.30 -0.05
N ASN A 649 19.33 14.55 -0.11
CA ASN A 649 20.11 15.17 0.95
C ASN A 649 19.16 15.87 1.92
N VAL A 650 19.12 15.43 3.17
CA VAL A 650 18.20 15.99 4.17
C VAL A 650 18.58 17.40 4.59
N THR A 651 19.87 17.69 4.79
CA THR A 651 20.32 18.94 5.43
C THR A 651 20.21 20.14 4.51
N ASP A 652 20.53 19.98 3.22
CA ASP A 652 20.72 21.11 2.31
C ASP A 652 19.61 21.26 1.26
N ALA A 653 18.92 20.16 0.93
CA ALA A 653 18.02 20.09 -0.23
C ALA A 653 16.57 19.76 0.14
N TRP A 654 16.33 18.81 1.05
CA TRP A 654 14.98 18.26 1.30
C TRP A 654 13.93 19.32 1.58
N LEU A 655 14.22 20.29 2.46
CA LEU A 655 13.25 21.34 2.79
C LEU A 655 12.98 22.24 1.57
N LYS A 656 14.02 22.69 0.85
CA LYS A 656 13.86 23.48 -0.38
C LYS A 656 13.00 22.76 -1.42
N ASN A 657 13.28 21.47 -1.61
CA ASN A 657 12.53 20.59 -2.50
C ASN A 657 11.04 20.55 -2.14
N VAL A 658 10.73 20.36 -0.85
CA VAL A 658 9.36 20.32 -0.32
C VAL A 658 8.61 21.64 -0.58
N TYR A 659 9.25 22.79 -0.35
CA TYR A 659 8.66 24.10 -0.65
C TYR A 659 8.44 24.31 -2.16
N GLY A 660 9.40 23.91 -2.99
CA GLY A 660 9.23 23.98 -4.45
C GLY A 660 8.05 23.12 -4.92
N LEU A 661 7.96 21.89 -4.44
CA LEU A 661 6.86 20.98 -4.75
C LEU A 661 5.51 21.56 -4.31
N ARG A 662 5.48 22.25 -3.16
CA ARG A 662 4.25 22.93 -2.71
C ARG A 662 3.84 24.01 -3.68
N GLY A 663 4.79 24.73 -4.27
CA GLY A 663 4.51 25.68 -5.32
C GLY A 663 3.81 25.07 -6.53
N LEU A 664 4.26 23.89 -6.99
CA LEU A 664 3.60 23.12 -8.05
C LEU A 664 2.17 22.71 -7.66
N GLN A 665 2.00 22.22 -6.43
CA GLN A 665 0.70 21.82 -5.89
C GLN A 665 -0.28 22.98 -5.84
N GLU A 666 0.14 24.14 -5.33
CA GLU A 666 -0.68 25.35 -5.25
C GLU A 666 -1.08 25.86 -6.63
N TYR A 667 -0.16 25.81 -7.60
CA TYR A 667 -0.44 26.21 -8.98
C TYR A 667 -1.58 25.37 -9.59
N VAL A 668 -1.47 24.04 -9.51
CA VAL A 668 -2.49 23.12 -10.04
C VAL A 668 -3.79 23.23 -9.26
N ALA A 669 -3.73 23.30 -7.92
CA ALA A 669 -4.91 23.42 -7.07
C ALA A 669 -5.70 24.70 -7.37
N LYS A 670 -5.00 25.83 -7.54
CA LYS A 670 -5.61 27.11 -7.91
C LYS A 670 -6.32 27.04 -9.26
N LYS A 671 -5.71 26.38 -10.26
CA LYS A 671 -6.29 26.23 -11.60
C LYS A 671 -7.52 25.34 -11.63
N LEU A 672 -7.64 24.41 -10.69
CA LEU A 672 -8.77 23.50 -10.53
C LEU A 672 -9.80 23.97 -9.49
N GLU A 673 -9.59 25.14 -8.87
CA GLU A 673 -10.42 25.65 -7.76
C GLU A 673 -10.52 24.68 -6.57
N LEU A 674 -9.44 23.93 -6.32
CA LEU A 674 -9.33 22.98 -5.22
C LEU A 674 -8.48 23.55 -4.07
N LYS A 675 -8.74 23.05 -2.86
CA LYS A 675 -7.81 23.24 -1.75
C LYS A 675 -6.60 22.32 -1.93
N CYS A 676 -5.43 22.76 -1.48
CA CYS A 676 -4.29 21.86 -1.38
C CYS A 676 -4.55 20.83 -0.27
N GLY A 677 -4.53 19.55 -0.64
CA GLY A 677 -4.51 18.46 0.32
C GLY A 677 -3.10 18.18 0.83
N PRO A 678 -2.94 17.18 1.70
CA PRO A 678 -1.64 16.75 2.18
C PRO A 678 -0.68 16.32 1.07
N MET A 679 0.61 16.60 1.29
CA MET A 679 1.72 16.19 0.43
C MET A 679 2.42 14.96 1.02
N THR A 680 2.81 14.01 0.17
CA THR A 680 3.67 12.89 0.57
C THR A 680 5.00 12.97 -0.17
N VAL A 681 6.11 12.99 0.56
CA VAL A 681 7.46 12.88 0.01
C VAL A 681 8.06 11.54 0.40
N ILE A 682 8.40 10.74 -0.60
CA ILE A 682 9.03 9.43 -0.43
C ILE A 682 10.48 9.54 -0.86
N SER A 683 11.40 9.28 0.06
CA SER A 683 12.83 9.25 -0.22
C SER A 683 13.32 7.81 -0.13
N MET A 684 13.60 7.18 -1.28
CA MET A 684 14.07 5.80 -1.35
C MET A 684 15.46 5.64 -0.70
N SER A 685 16.28 6.68 -0.78
CA SER A 685 17.56 6.81 -0.08
C SER A 685 17.68 8.26 0.40
N VAL A 686 17.59 8.50 1.70
CA VAL A 686 17.79 9.83 2.29
C VAL A 686 19.02 9.81 3.17
N SER A 687 19.84 10.86 3.09
CA SER A 687 21.12 10.87 3.80
C SER A 687 21.55 12.23 4.34
N ILE A 688 22.38 12.18 5.38
CA ILE A 688 23.19 13.29 5.89
C ILE A 688 24.61 13.15 5.34
N ASP A 689 25.19 14.24 4.84
CA ASP A 689 26.63 14.34 4.56
C ASP A 689 27.44 14.25 5.85
N ALA A 690 28.53 13.47 5.88
CA ALA A 690 29.44 13.46 7.04
C ALA A 690 29.89 14.88 7.43
N LYS A 691 30.09 15.78 6.46
CA LYS A 691 30.45 17.20 6.71
C LYS A 691 29.36 18.01 7.41
N ARG A 692 28.12 17.52 7.40
CA ARG A 692 26.95 18.14 8.02
C ARG A 692 26.50 17.40 9.30
N SER A 693 27.22 16.38 9.75
CA SER A 693 26.83 15.59 10.92
C SER A 693 26.71 16.42 12.21
N ASP A 694 27.63 17.34 12.47
CA ASP A 694 27.51 18.20 13.67
C ASP A 694 26.31 19.14 13.63
N PHE A 695 25.97 19.65 12.45
CA PHE A 695 24.77 20.46 12.26
C PHE A 695 23.51 19.61 12.49
N ALA A 696 23.45 18.43 11.89
CA ALA A 696 22.33 17.52 12.06
C ALA A 696 22.15 17.10 13.53
N ARG A 697 23.24 16.85 14.26
CA ARG A 697 23.21 16.55 15.69
C ARG A 697 22.60 17.68 16.51
N ARG A 698 23.01 18.94 16.27
CA ARG A 698 22.42 20.10 16.97
C ARG A 698 20.92 20.21 16.70
N VAL A 699 20.49 20.03 15.46
CA VAL A 699 19.06 20.01 15.10
C VAL A 699 18.33 18.87 15.80
N ALA A 700 18.94 17.68 15.88
CA ALA A 700 18.37 16.53 16.57
C ALA A 700 18.26 16.73 18.08
N GLU A 701 19.21 17.42 18.71
CA GLU A 701 19.24 17.74 20.15
C GLU A 701 18.16 18.77 20.55
N GLU A 702 17.72 19.61 19.61
CA GLU A 702 16.60 20.54 19.82
C GLU A 702 15.23 19.85 19.82
N LYS A 703 15.14 18.55 19.52
CA LYS A 703 13.88 17.80 19.50
C LYS A 703 13.29 17.71 20.91
N GLY A 704 12.30 18.56 21.17
CA GLY A 704 11.45 18.49 22.35
C GLY A 704 10.38 17.40 22.27
N PHE A 705 9.64 17.23 23.38
CA PHE A 705 8.38 16.49 23.37
C PHE A 705 7.31 17.30 22.64
N ALA A 706 6.59 16.65 21.73
CA ALA A 706 5.45 17.25 21.03
C ALA A 706 4.31 16.23 21.04
N LEU A 707 3.14 16.65 21.53
CA LEU A 707 1.94 15.81 21.50
C LEU A 707 1.42 15.74 20.07
N ASN A 708 1.29 14.52 19.54
CA ASN A 708 0.68 14.27 18.25
C ASN A 708 -0.72 13.68 18.45
N MET A 709 -1.65 14.04 17.56
CA MET A 709 -2.95 13.37 17.53
C MET A 709 -2.80 11.93 17.02
N ASP A 710 -3.55 11.01 17.62
CA ASP A 710 -3.72 9.68 17.06
C ASP A 710 -4.77 9.70 15.95
N TYR A 711 -4.34 9.38 14.74
CA TYR A 711 -5.22 9.46 13.58
C TYR A 711 -6.23 8.32 13.52
N ASN A 712 -6.03 7.25 14.29
CA ASN A 712 -6.96 6.13 14.32
C ASN A 712 -8.17 6.37 15.22
N GLY A 713 -8.28 7.54 15.86
CA GLY A 713 -9.43 7.94 16.69
C GLY A 713 -9.05 8.16 18.15
N GLN A 714 -10.06 8.23 19.00
CA GLN A 714 -9.92 8.43 20.44
C GLN A 714 -10.23 7.14 21.20
N VAL A 715 -9.65 7.00 22.39
CA VAL A 715 -9.86 5.85 23.25
C VAL A 715 -10.27 6.32 24.65
N LEU A 716 -11.46 5.90 25.08
CA LEU A 716 -12.01 6.17 26.40
C LEU A 716 -11.95 4.88 27.23
N ILE A 717 -11.38 4.93 28.42
CA ILE A 717 -11.23 3.79 29.32
C ILE A 717 -12.10 4.04 30.55
N MET A 718 -12.91 3.06 30.93
CA MET A 718 -13.75 3.15 32.13
C MET A 718 -13.95 1.78 32.76
N PRO A 719 -13.75 1.62 34.08
CA PRO A 719 -14.25 0.46 34.81
C PRO A 719 -15.78 0.46 34.83
N VAL A 720 -16.42 -0.62 34.35
CA VAL A 720 -17.88 -0.78 34.29
C VAL A 720 -18.24 -2.25 34.60
N ASP A 721 -19.21 -2.49 35.47
CA ASP A 721 -19.76 -3.82 35.79
C ASP A 721 -18.72 -4.88 36.19
N GLY A 722 -17.65 -4.47 36.89
CA GLY A 722 -16.60 -5.40 37.30
C GLY A 722 -15.61 -5.77 36.19
N GLU A 723 -15.58 -5.01 35.10
CA GLU A 723 -14.63 -5.13 33.97
C GLU A 723 -14.06 -3.75 33.59
N ILE A 724 -13.02 -3.72 32.77
CA ILE A 724 -12.52 -2.52 32.11
C ILE A 724 -13.18 -2.45 30.73
N ALA A 725 -13.91 -1.37 30.44
CA ALA A 725 -14.46 -1.08 29.14
C ALA A 725 -13.58 -0.06 28.41
N VAL A 726 -13.13 -0.41 27.21
CA VAL A 726 -12.36 0.48 26.32
C VAL A 726 -13.24 0.82 25.13
N THR A 727 -13.64 2.09 25.01
CA THR A 727 -14.46 2.59 23.91
C THR A 727 -13.58 3.29 22.89
N HIS A 728 -13.47 2.71 21.71
CA HIS A 728 -12.82 3.34 20.55
C HIS A 728 -13.84 4.22 19.83
N THR A 729 -13.54 5.50 19.68
CA THR A 729 -14.43 6.49 19.06
C THR A 729 -13.76 7.23 17.91
N ARG A 730 -14.58 7.85 17.07
CA ARG A 730 -14.13 8.89 16.14
C ARG A 730 -13.80 10.18 16.89
N ALA A 731 -13.15 11.12 16.22
CA ALA A 731 -12.83 12.43 16.77
C ALA A 731 -14.08 13.25 17.18
N ASP A 732 -15.25 12.96 16.61
CA ASP A 732 -16.54 13.55 16.98
C ASP A 732 -17.26 12.83 18.15
N GLY A 733 -16.62 11.83 18.75
CA GLY A 733 -17.17 11.03 19.85
C GLY A 733 -18.02 9.83 19.41
N THR A 734 -18.27 9.64 18.11
CA THR A 734 -19.08 8.51 17.63
C THR A 734 -18.38 7.17 17.95
N PRO A 735 -19.04 6.23 18.64
CA PRO A 735 -18.43 4.94 19.00
C PRO A 735 -18.24 4.06 17.76
N ILE A 736 -17.06 3.42 17.70
CA ILE A 736 -16.67 2.47 16.65
C ILE A 736 -16.79 1.04 17.20
N LYS A 737 -16.15 0.78 18.35
CA LYS A 737 -16.14 -0.54 19.00
C LYS A 737 -15.86 -0.38 20.49
N VAL A 738 -16.46 -1.25 21.30
CA VAL A 738 -16.19 -1.37 22.74
C VAL A 738 -15.51 -2.72 22.99
N TYR A 739 -14.41 -2.70 23.73
CA TYR A 739 -13.68 -3.87 24.21
C TYR A 739 -13.91 -4.00 25.70
N LYS A 740 -14.12 -5.22 26.20
CA LYS A 740 -14.36 -5.48 27.63
C LYS A 740 -13.53 -6.66 28.11
N SER A 741 -12.83 -6.47 29.22
CA SER A 741 -12.14 -7.54 29.94
C SER A 741 -11.81 -7.10 31.35
N ARG A 742 -11.62 -8.05 32.26
CA ARG A 742 -11.00 -7.79 33.57
C ARG A 742 -9.48 -7.65 33.49
N ASP A 743 -8.89 -8.17 32.42
CA ASP A 743 -7.45 -8.22 32.22
C ASP A 743 -6.99 -7.14 31.22
N ALA A 744 -6.12 -6.25 31.69
CA ALA A 744 -5.52 -5.18 30.89
C ALA A 744 -4.67 -5.72 29.74
N GLU A 745 -4.01 -6.86 29.92
CA GLU A 745 -3.17 -7.45 28.88
C GLU A 745 -4.00 -7.99 27.72
N THR A 746 -5.11 -8.66 28.02
CA THR A 746 -6.09 -9.10 27.03
C THR A 746 -6.60 -7.92 26.20
N LEU A 747 -6.98 -6.80 26.84
CA LEU A 747 -7.39 -5.58 26.14
C LEU A 747 -6.27 -5.05 25.24
N ALA A 748 -5.05 -4.95 25.74
CA ALA A 748 -3.89 -4.53 24.95
C ALA A 748 -3.73 -5.37 23.68
N ARG A 749 -3.84 -6.70 23.78
CA ARG A 749 -3.77 -7.61 22.62
C ARG A 749 -4.87 -7.34 21.59
N GLU A 750 -6.09 -7.06 22.05
CA GLU A 750 -7.21 -6.74 21.15
C GLU A 750 -7.03 -5.38 20.45
N LEU A 751 -6.56 -4.37 21.17
CA LEU A 751 -6.28 -3.04 20.61
C LEU A 751 -5.18 -3.10 19.55
N VAL A 752 -4.14 -3.92 19.78
CA VAL A 752 -3.07 -4.17 18.79
C VAL A 752 -3.60 -4.94 17.58
N ARG A 753 -4.35 -6.03 17.79
CA ARG A 753 -4.96 -6.82 16.71
C ARG A 753 -5.79 -5.93 15.79
N ASP A 754 -6.58 -5.03 16.37
CA ASP A 754 -7.52 -4.20 15.63
C ASP A 754 -6.89 -2.86 15.15
N ASN A 755 -5.57 -2.67 15.28
CA ASN A 755 -4.85 -1.43 14.94
C ASN A 755 -5.58 -0.18 15.47
N VAL A 756 -6.00 -0.19 16.75
CA VAL A 756 -6.80 0.91 17.33
C VAL A 756 -5.98 2.20 17.44
N LEU A 757 -4.66 2.08 17.62
CA LEU A 757 -3.74 3.20 17.81
C LEU A 757 -2.76 3.31 16.63
N SER A 758 -2.33 4.53 16.34
CA SER A 758 -1.34 4.84 15.30
C SER A 758 -0.14 5.64 15.81
N ASP A 759 -0.22 6.24 17.00
CA ASP A 759 0.87 7.00 17.61
C ASP A 759 1.52 6.26 18.79
N ILE A 760 2.86 6.28 18.85
CA ILE A 760 3.64 5.57 19.86
C ILE A 760 3.47 6.20 21.26
N ASN A 761 3.39 7.52 21.38
CA ASN A 761 3.19 8.17 22.68
C ASN A 761 1.82 7.82 23.24
N HIS A 762 0.78 7.91 22.39
CA HIS A 762 -0.57 7.55 22.77
C HIS A 762 -0.68 6.06 23.14
N ALA A 763 0.02 5.18 22.43
CA ALA A 763 0.10 3.76 22.77
C ALA A 763 0.70 3.50 24.16
N ILE A 764 1.82 4.15 24.53
CA ILE A 764 2.37 4.05 25.90
C ILE A 764 1.37 4.57 26.93
N TYR A 765 0.74 5.71 26.65
CA TYR A 765 -0.29 6.28 27.53
C TYR A 765 -1.45 5.31 27.76
N ILE A 766 -2.02 4.74 26.70
CA ILE A 766 -3.13 3.78 26.80
C ILE A 766 -2.71 2.54 27.59
N GLY A 767 -1.49 2.04 27.41
CA GLY A 767 -0.93 0.97 28.24
C GLY A 767 -0.96 1.32 29.74
N ARG A 768 -0.51 2.52 30.11
CA ARG A 768 -0.53 2.98 31.50
C ARG A 768 -1.96 3.09 32.04
N GLU A 769 -2.86 3.68 31.27
CA GLU A 769 -4.25 3.88 31.68
C GLU A 769 -5.03 2.56 31.84
N LEU A 770 -4.76 1.55 31.01
CA LEU A 770 -5.32 0.21 31.18
C LEU A 770 -4.90 -0.41 32.52
N GLU A 771 -3.62 -0.28 32.90
CA GLU A 771 -3.12 -0.82 34.17
C GLU A 771 -3.66 -0.04 35.38
N LYS A 772 -3.80 1.29 35.28
CA LYS A 772 -4.46 2.10 36.32
C LYS A 772 -5.91 1.69 36.50
N ALA A 773 -6.66 1.51 35.42
CA ALA A 773 -8.05 1.07 35.47
C ALA A 773 -8.19 -0.32 36.10
N ARG A 774 -7.30 -1.26 35.75
CA ARG A 774 -7.21 -2.59 36.37
C ARG A 774 -6.96 -2.50 37.87
N ALA A 775 -5.96 -1.72 38.29
CA ALA A 775 -5.61 -1.56 39.70
C ALA A 775 -6.73 -0.88 40.50
N ALA A 776 -7.43 0.08 39.90
CA ALA A 776 -8.58 0.74 40.53
C ALA A 776 -9.76 -0.24 40.71
N LEU A 777 -10.04 -1.06 39.69
CA LEU A 777 -11.04 -2.12 39.74
C LEU A 777 -10.75 -3.14 40.86
N GLU A 778 -9.50 -3.57 41.02
CA GLU A 778 -9.09 -4.51 42.08
C GLU A 778 -9.20 -3.92 43.49
N LYS A 779 -8.89 -2.63 43.63
CA LYS A 779 -8.93 -1.92 44.93
C LYS A 779 -10.31 -1.37 45.27
N GLY A 780 -11.25 -1.37 44.33
CA GLY A 780 -12.54 -0.69 44.48
C GLY A 780 -12.41 0.83 44.61
N SER A 781 -11.36 1.43 44.04
CA SER A 781 -11.12 2.87 44.07
C SER A 781 -11.66 3.57 42.83
N GLU A 782 -11.89 4.88 42.92
CA GLU A 782 -12.28 5.70 41.76
C GLU A 782 -11.15 5.73 40.71
N TYR A 783 -11.54 5.59 39.44
CA TYR A 783 -10.65 5.75 38.29
C TYR A 783 -11.08 6.97 37.48
N VAL A 784 -10.11 7.82 37.15
CA VAL A 784 -10.29 8.95 36.24
C VAL A 784 -9.20 8.87 35.19
N GLN A 785 -9.62 8.82 33.92
CA GLN A 785 -8.70 8.90 32.79
C GLN A 785 -8.21 10.35 32.68
N ALA A 786 -6.88 10.51 32.66
CA ALA A 786 -6.21 11.82 32.68
C ALA A 786 -6.15 12.51 31.32
#